data_AF-A0A8H6WDJ4-F1
#
_entry.id   AF-A0A8H6WDJ4-F1
#
_cell.length_a   1.000
_cell.length_b   1.000
_cell.length_c   1.000
_cell.angle_alpha   90.00
_cell.angle_beta   90.00
_cell.angle_gamma   90.00
#
_symmetry.space_group_name_H-M   'P 1'
#
loop_
_entity.id
_entity.type
_entity.pdbx_description
1 polymer ?
#
loop_
_entity_poly.entity_id
_entity_poly.type
_entity_poly.pdbx_seq_one_letter_code
_entity_poly.pdbx_strand_id
1 'polypeptide(L)'
;MAQSPFAHLLHTNYVPSDAECDRIRAFLTTPREDARRLSAEVVRLQALLNEAKSKHDAVYAEIAAHEALISPLRRLPDDILRAVFLCTLPQTRNVVLTPTEGPMLLSLVCRRWRDVALSTSRLWASLHIVIPGSQTTTDALRRVVKLWLSRAGAAPLSITTRLSNTRRMQPFIGTSPTLPLPDSTPFLQDLIPAARNWKRVELLLSTPDEWTLLATLRPDDTPLLQALDLRNEVSSNPMEPASDAHVTKLPLFGVPSLRSFTYYVPGGLKSLPPSIPYRTLTHLDLTLSAVTFPAVIPFPLPFLPECVTLQSLAVSLPGYNVSIEEGAAYPADLPELSRVVLGMYLTDRDFVTVGTPSPAGTLSPFDLLHAPALRTLDLADASFDISLREMLRPLPFLTRLRFRWSLRIAGLGYLVVYGVIVCNDMSGLIVLAALLPAVIGQLIGTNQAENHPPLQWATCTGTGGNSCTTQSSSVVIDANWRWTHIGASGTTNCYTGNTWDQATCGTNGTACATACAVDGADYSGTYGITTSGNALTLKFVTVSQQPNIGSRVYLMAPGSQDSYQLFKFANQEFTFDVDVSQLPCGLNGALYFAQMDADGGVSKSGGRNKAGARYGTGYCDAQCPRDIKFINGVANSVGWTPSPNDTNAGTGTMGTCCPEMDVWEANSISTAFTPHPCTIQGQSTCTGSACSAPNVTQGTCDQAGCDFNAYRMGVLNAFGPGSSNVINTQQKFTVVTQFIGNPITEIRRFYVQNGQVFANPSSAISGVTGNSLSDSFCAAQKTAFGDPNTFAQKGGMAGMSQSANAGMVLVLSIWDDHAANMLWLDAPYPPTKSPSAPGVTRGTCSPNSGAPTQVESQSPNAQVIYSNIKFGPIGSTFNQGSAQTATSGTGSGGPTSTSTGSGGTSTGGTVPEFGQCGGQNYNGPTQCVSGTNCVQLNPFFFQCLRQ
;
A
#
# COMPACT_ATOMS: atom_id res chain seq x y z
N MET A 1 -8.08 54.48 11.41
CA MET A 1 -7.86 54.77 9.97
C MET A 1 -8.60 56.06 9.66
N ALA A 2 -7.90 57.11 9.23
CA ALA A 2 -8.56 58.30 8.69
C ALA A 2 -9.27 57.90 7.39
N GLN A 3 -10.54 58.28 7.23
CA GLN A 3 -11.27 58.06 5.99
C GLN A 3 -10.50 58.70 4.84
N SER A 4 -10.08 57.89 3.87
CA SER A 4 -9.43 58.40 2.67
C SER A 4 -10.36 59.42 2.02
N PRO A 5 -9.90 60.63 1.68
CA PRO A 5 -10.72 61.61 0.98
C PRO A 5 -11.13 61.11 -0.42
N PHE A 6 -10.49 60.06 -0.92
CA PHE A 6 -10.79 59.39 -2.17
C PHE A 6 -11.62 58.11 -2.00
N ALA A 7 -12.13 57.81 -0.80
CA ALA A 7 -12.82 56.55 -0.51
C ALA A 7 -13.97 56.25 -1.48
N HIS A 8 -14.70 57.29 -1.92
CA HIS A 8 -15.79 57.17 -2.90
C HIS A 8 -15.33 56.84 -4.33
N LEU A 9 -14.03 56.99 -4.63
CA LEU A 9 -13.43 56.68 -5.94
C LEU A 9 -12.69 55.33 -5.92
N LEU A 10 -12.33 54.82 -4.75
CA LEU A 10 -11.67 53.51 -4.62
C LEU A 10 -12.60 52.41 -5.13
N HIS A 11 -12.04 51.42 -5.84
CA HIS A 11 -12.77 50.29 -6.44
C HIS A 11 -13.80 50.68 -7.52
N THR A 12 -13.65 51.85 -8.13
CA THR A 12 -14.45 52.28 -9.29
C THR A 12 -13.57 52.33 -10.54
N ASN A 13 -14.20 52.34 -11.73
CA ASN A 13 -13.50 52.55 -13.01
C ASN A 13 -13.32 54.05 -13.32
N TYR A 14 -13.44 54.93 -12.32
CA TYR A 14 -13.27 56.37 -12.50
C TYR A 14 -11.82 56.68 -12.88
N VAL A 15 -11.63 57.46 -13.95
CA VAL A 15 -10.31 57.93 -14.39
C VAL A 15 -10.03 59.26 -13.70
N PRO A 16 -9.08 59.34 -12.76
CA PRO A 16 -8.77 60.58 -12.08
C PRO A 16 -8.09 61.56 -13.04
N SER A 17 -8.41 62.85 -12.89
CA SER A 17 -7.68 63.92 -13.57
C SER A 17 -6.22 64.00 -13.10
N ASP A 18 -5.35 64.67 -13.86
CA ASP A 18 -3.94 64.86 -13.49
C ASP A 18 -3.77 65.50 -12.10
N ALA A 19 -4.62 66.49 -11.78
CA ALA A 19 -4.63 67.15 -10.49
C ALA A 19 -5.06 66.22 -9.34
N GLU A 20 -6.00 65.29 -9.60
CA GLU A 20 -6.39 64.27 -8.63
C GLU A 20 -5.31 63.20 -8.47
N CYS A 21 -4.63 62.81 -9.55
CA CYS A 21 -3.47 61.92 -9.50
C CYS A 21 -2.38 62.48 -8.59
N ASP A 22 -2.09 63.79 -8.67
CA ASP A 22 -1.11 64.44 -7.80
C ASP A 22 -1.53 64.46 -6.33
N ARG A 23 -2.81 64.74 -6.06
CA ARG A 23 -3.35 64.68 -4.70
C ARG A 23 -3.35 63.26 -4.12
N ILE A 24 -3.64 62.24 -4.94
CA ILE A 24 -3.57 60.83 -4.54
C ILE A 24 -2.12 60.45 -4.26
N ARG A 25 -1.16 60.83 -5.12
CA ARG A 25 0.28 60.59 -4.88
C ARG A 25 0.74 61.21 -3.56
N ALA A 26 0.33 62.45 -3.28
CA ALA A 26 0.65 63.13 -2.03
C ALA A 26 0.04 62.43 -0.80
N PHE A 27 -1.22 61.99 -0.89
CA PHE A 27 -1.88 61.24 0.19
C PHE A 27 -1.21 59.88 0.46
N LEU A 28 -0.71 59.22 -0.59
CA LEU A 28 -0.04 57.91 -0.47
C LEU A 28 1.37 57.99 0.13
N THR A 29 1.96 59.16 0.31
CA THR A 29 3.31 59.32 0.89
C THR A 29 3.40 58.72 2.29
N THR A 30 2.52 59.14 3.21
CA THR A 30 2.55 58.68 4.61
C THR A 30 2.24 57.17 4.74
N PRO A 31 1.18 56.62 4.10
CA PRO A 31 0.92 55.18 4.14
C PRO A 31 2.06 54.34 3.54
N ARG A 32 2.75 54.84 2.51
CA ARG A 32 3.93 54.16 1.93
C ARG A 32 5.11 54.16 2.88
N GLU A 33 5.35 55.25 3.61
CA GLU A 33 6.39 55.32 4.63
C GLU A 33 6.08 54.41 5.83
N ASP A 34 4.84 54.38 6.28
CA ASP A 34 4.38 53.46 7.33
C ASP A 34 4.55 52.00 6.91
N ALA A 35 4.18 51.65 5.66
CA ALA A 35 4.40 50.33 5.11
C ALA A 35 5.88 49.95 5.08
N ARG A 36 6.78 50.85 4.64
CA ARG A 36 8.23 50.62 4.69
C ARG A 36 8.74 50.39 6.11
N ARG A 37 8.26 51.18 7.09
CA ARG A 37 8.63 51.03 8.50
C ARG A 37 8.19 49.67 9.04
N LEU A 38 6.95 49.26 8.77
CA LEU A 38 6.44 47.95 9.19
C LEU A 38 7.17 46.80 8.50
N SER A 39 7.49 46.92 7.21
CA SER A 39 8.30 45.92 6.51
C SER A 39 9.70 45.77 7.12
N ALA A 40 10.34 46.87 7.51
CA ALA A 40 11.63 46.83 8.20
C ALA A 40 11.53 46.15 9.57
N GLU A 41 10.45 46.40 10.31
CA GLU A 41 10.21 45.76 11.61
C GLU A 41 9.93 44.26 11.49
N VAL A 42 9.20 43.82 10.46
CA VAL A 42 9.01 42.39 10.15
C VAL A 42 10.35 41.71 9.87
N VAL A 43 11.23 42.33 9.07
CA VAL A 43 12.58 41.80 8.80
C VAL A 43 13.40 41.70 10.10
N ARG A 44 13.33 42.72 10.96
CA ARG A 44 14.02 42.74 12.25
C ARG A 44 13.54 41.61 13.17
N LEU A 45 12.23 41.43 13.31
CA LEU A 45 11.64 40.39 14.14
C LEU A 45 11.94 38.99 13.59
N GLN A 46 11.95 38.82 12.26
CA GLN A 46 12.32 37.55 11.63
C GLN A 46 13.79 37.19 11.91
N ALA A 47 14.70 38.17 11.87
CA ALA A 47 16.10 37.96 12.22
C ALA A 47 16.26 37.51 13.68
N LEU A 48 15.55 38.17 14.61
CA LEU A 48 15.56 37.79 16.03
C LEU A 48 14.98 36.39 16.28
N LEU A 49 13.90 36.03 15.58
CA LEU A 49 13.31 34.69 15.68
C LEU A 49 14.28 33.63 15.16
N ASN A 50 14.94 33.88 14.03
CA ASN A 50 15.93 32.97 13.46
C ASN A 50 17.11 32.77 14.41
N GLU A 51 17.58 33.84 15.05
CA GLU A 51 18.65 33.77 16.06
C GLU A 51 18.20 32.97 17.29
N ALA A 52 17.00 33.22 17.80
CA ALA A 52 16.45 32.49 18.94
C ALA A 52 16.27 31.00 18.62
N LYS A 53 15.80 30.65 17.42
CA LYS A 53 15.69 29.26 16.93
C LYS A 53 17.06 28.59 16.82
N SER A 54 18.04 29.26 16.23
CA SER A 54 19.41 28.69 16.14
C SER A 54 19.99 28.42 17.53
N LYS A 55 19.76 29.30 18.50
CA LYS A 55 20.17 29.09 19.90
C LYS A 55 19.42 27.92 20.53
N HIS A 56 18.10 27.86 20.35
CA HIS A 56 17.29 26.74 20.81
C HIS A 56 17.79 25.41 20.26
N ASP A 57 18.03 25.32 18.95
CA ASP A 57 18.46 24.10 18.28
C ASP A 57 19.86 23.67 18.69
N ALA A 58 20.77 24.63 18.90
CA ALA A 58 22.10 24.35 19.46
C ALA A 58 22.01 23.78 20.87
N VAL A 59 21.17 24.35 21.74
CA VAL A 59 20.93 23.85 23.09
C VAL A 59 20.29 22.47 23.06
N TYR A 60 19.30 22.24 22.20
CA TYR A 60 18.67 20.92 22.05
C TYR A 60 19.63 19.87 21.50
N ALA A 61 20.50 20.23 20.55
CA ALA A 61 21.55 19.33 20.06
C ALA A 61 22.54 18.97 21.17
N GLU A 62 22.88 19.93 22.03
CA GLU A 62 23.70 19.69 23.22
C GLU A 62 22.99 18.78 24.22
N ILE A 63 21.71 19.03 24.51
CA ILE A 63 20.88 18.15 25.36
C ILE A 63 20.85 16.73 24.78
N ALA A 64 20.52 16.56 23.51
CA ALA A 64 20.44 15.25 22.86
C ALA A 64 21.79 14.52 22.88
N ALA A 65 22.90 15.24 22.68
CA ALA A 65 24.24 14.67 22.78
C ALA A 65 24.51 14.13 24.20
N HIS A 66 24.14 14.88 25.25
CA HIS A 66 24.30 14.48 26.64
C HIS A 66 23.32 13.39 27.07
N GLU A 67 22.06 13.44 26.64
CA GLU A 67 21.07 12.37 26.81
C GLU A 67 21.54 11.07 26.19
N ALA A 68 22.14 11.14 25.00
CA ALA A 68 22.77 9.99 24.38
C ALA A 68 23.93 9.44 25.22
N LEU A 69 24.71 10.28 25.92
CA LEU A 69 25.77 9.81 26.86
C LEU A 69 25.18 9.04 28.05
N ILE A 70 24.06 9.50 28.60
CA ILE A 70 23.42 8.88 29.77
C ILE A 70 22.45 7.75 29.41
N SER A 71 22.22 7.51 28.11
CA SER A 71 21.38 6.43 27.59
C SER A 71 21.69 5.11 28.31
N PRO A 72 20.67 4.43 28.87
CA PRO A 72 20.86 3.14 29.54
C PRO A 72 21.59 2.12 28.67
N LEU A 73 21.39 2.15 27.35
CA LEU A 73 22.04 1.28 26.37
C LEU A 73 23.57 1.42 26.35
N ARG A 74 24.13 2.59 26.72
CA ARG A 74 25.59 2.75 26.85
C ARG A 74 26.15 2.09 28.09
N ARG A 75 25.33 1.92 29.13
CA ARG A 75 25.72 1.32 30.42
C ARG A 75 25.40 -0.17 30.51
N LEU A 76 24.59 -0.71 29.60
CA LEU A 76 24.31 -2.14 29.57
C LEU A 76 25.61 -2.93 29.41
N PRO A 77 25.88 -3.93 30.28
CA PRO A 77 26.95 -4.89 30.06
C PRO A 77 26.78 -5.66 28.74
N ASP A 78 27.89 -6.09 28.13
CA ASP A 78 27.84 -6.75 26.82
C ASP A 78 27.04 -8.05 26.83
N ASP A 79 27.03 -8.82 27.93
CA ASP A 79 26.22 -10.03 28.10
C ASP A 79 24.71 -9.75 28.06
N ILE A 80 24.25 -8.67 28.69
CA ILE A 80 22.85 -8.23 28.59
C ILE A 80 22.54 -7.79 27.16
N LEU A 81 23.46 -7.05 26.53
CA LEU A 81 23.29 -6.62 25.14
C LEU A 81 23.20 -7.82 24.19
N ARG A 82 24.00 -8.88 24.42
CA ARG A 82 23.91 -10.15 23.68
C ARG A 82 22.56 -10.83 23.86
N ALA A 83 22.03 -10.87 25.09
CA ALA A 83 20.72 -11.44 25.36
C ALA A 83 19.62 -10.67 24.62
N VAL A 84 19.66 -9.34 24.66
CA VAL A 84 18.75 -8.47 23.90
C VAL A 84 18.85 -8.73 22.40
N PHE A 85 20.08 -8.80 21.85
CA PHE A 85 20.28 -9.09 20.43
C PHE A 85 19.68 -10.44 20.02
N LEU A 86 19.79 -11.47 20.86
CA LEU A 86 19.19 -12.78 20.57
C LEU A 86 17.66 -12.71 20.51
N CYS A 87 17.03 -11.84 21.31
CA CYS A 87 15.59 -11.61 21.26
C CYS A 87 15.12 -10.90 19.99
N THR A 88 16.02 -10.31 19.21
CA THR A 88 15.69 -9.65 17.93
C THR A 88 15.60 -10.61 16.74
N LEU A 89 16.03 -11.86 16.90
CA LEU A 89 16.00 -12.83 15.80
C LEU A 89 14.58 -13.37 15.58
N PRO A 90 14.19 -13.69 14.33
CA PRO A 90 12.89 -14.28 14.04
C PRO A 90 12.69 -15.60 14.80
N GLN A 91 11.49 -15.80 15.36
CA GLN A 91 11.16 -17.03 16.10
C GLN A 91 10.64 -18.16 15.21
N THR A 92 10.02 -17.82 14.07
CA THR A 92 9.28 -18.77 13.22
C THR A 92 10.01 -19.13 11.93
N ARG A 93 11.12 -18.46 11.58
CA ARG A 93 11.89 -18.69 10.36
C ARG A 93 13.38 -18.47 10.57
N ASN A 94 14.19 -18.97 9.64
CA ASN A 94 15.62 -18.64 9.59
C ASN A 94 15.82 -17.17 9.15
N VAL A 95 16.94 -16.58 9.57
CA VAL A 95 17.31 -15.19 9.25
C VAL A 95 17.64 -15.05 7.78
N VAL A 96 17.18 -13.97 7.14
CA VAL A 96 17.49 -13.66 5.74
C VAL A 96 18.75 -12.78 5.66
N LEU A 97 19.56 -12.99 4.62
CA LEU A 97 20.75 -12.19 4.32
C LEU A 97 20.40 -10.77 3.86
N THR A 98 20.03 -9.87 4.79
CA THR A 98 19.69 -8.47 4.50
C THR A 98 20.28 -7.51 5.54
N PRO A 99 20.74 -6.30 5.15
CA PRO A 99 21.23 -5.29 6.11
C PRO A 99 20.13 -4.73 7.03
N THR A 100 18.85 -5.01 6.75
CA THR A 100 17.70 -4.51 7.51
C THR A 100 17.23 -5.45 8.62
N GLU A 101 17.84 -6.63 8.78
CA GLU A 101 17.49 -7.62 9.80
C GLU A 101 18.73 -7.98 10.64
N GLY A 102 18.53 -8.32 11.91
CA GLY A 102 19.60 -8.88 12.74
C GLY A 102 20.05 -10.25 12.20
N PRO A 103 21.34 -10.61 12.28
CA PRO A 103 22.42 -9.90 12.96
C PRO A 103 23.14 -8.81 12.13
N MET A 104 22.86 -8.69 10.83
CA MET A 104 23.55 -7.72 9.97
C MET A 104 23.23 -6.28 10.38
N LEU A 105 21.96 -5.96 10.62
CA LEU A 105 21.53 -4.64 11.11
C LEU A 105 22.25 -4.23 12.40
N LEU A 106 22.40 -5.16 13.34
CA LEU A 106 23.07 -4.92 14.63
C LEU A 106 24.54 -4.54 14.43
N SER A 107 25.18 -5.06 13.37
CA SER A 107 26.56 -4.72 13.02
C SER A 107 26.72 -3.32 12.39
N LEU A 108 25.62 -2.64 12.06
CA LEU A 108 25.63 -1.32 11.40
C LEU A 108 25.40 -0.15 12.37
N VAL A 109 24.97 -0.41 13.61
CA VAL A 109 24.55 0.64 14.56
C VAL A 109 25.72 1.48 15.09
N CYS A 110 26.66 0.85 15.80
CA CYS A 110 27.85 1.51 16.33
C CYS A 110 29.00 0.50 16.47
N ARG A 111 30.22 0.99 16.74
CA ARG A 111 31.39 0.12 16.89
C ARG A 111 31.20 -0.95 17.97
N ARG A 112 30.72 -0.58 19.16
CA ARG A 112 30.50 -1.53 20.26
C ARG A 112 29.48 -2.61 19.88
N TRP A 113 28.35 -2.22 19.28
CA TRP A 113 27.31 -3.16 18.86
C TRP A 113 27.82 -4.10 17.78
N ARG A 114 28.63 -3.59 16.83
CA ARG A 114 29.33 -4.41 15.84
C ARG A 114 30.24 -5.42 16.52
N ASP A 115 31.08 -5.01 17.46
CA ASP A 115 31.99 -5.92 18.16
C ASP A 115 31.22 -7.00 18.94
N VAL A 116 30.12 -6.63 19.62
CA VAL A 116 29.24 -7.57 20.33
C VAL A 116 28.52 -8.51 19.38
N ALA A 117 27.93 -8.01 18.29
CA ALA A 117 27.20 -8.82 17.32
C ALA A 117 28.13 -9.81 16.60
N LEU A 118 29.31 -9.38 16.19
CA LEU A 118 30.31 -10.21 15.51
C LEU A 118 30.91 -11.27 16.45
N SER A 119 31.09 -10.97 17.74
CA SER A 119 31.61 -11.93 18.73
C SER A 119 30.56 -12.90 19.29
N THR A 120 29.28 -12.76 18.90
CA THR A 120 28.19 -13.57 19.45
C THR A 120 27.73 -14.61 18.44
N SER A 121 28.39 -15.77 18.42
CA SER A 121 28.15 -16.83 17.43
C SER A 121 26.70 -17.30 17.32
N ARG A 122 25.96 -17.32 18.43
CA ARG A 122 24.53 -17.70 18.44
C ARG A 122 23.65 -16.80 17.57
N LEU A 123 24.05 -15.55 17.33
CA LEU A 123 23.30 -14.64 16.46
C LEU A 123 23.35 -15.06 14.98
N TRP A 124 24.39 -15.79 14.60
CA TRP A 124 24.65 -16.25 13.24
C TRP A 124 24.22 -17.72 13.06
N ALA A 125 23.57 -18.31 14.05
CA ALA A 125 23.22 -19.73 14.07
C ALA A 125 22.02 -20.11 13.20
N SER A 126 21.35 -19.14 12.55
CA SER A 126 20.30 -19.42 11.57
C SER A 126 20.56 -18.67 10.25
N LEU A 127 20.21 -19.29 9.13
CA LEU A 127 20.48 -18.75 7.80
C LEU A 127 19.48 -19.26 6.76
N HIS A 128 18.86 -18.33 6.03
CA HIS A 128 18.04 -18.60 4.85
C HIS A 128 18.75 -18.11 3.59
N ILE A 129 18.99 -19.01 2.63
CA ILE A 129 19.74 -18.75 1.40
C ILE A 129 18.80 -18.85 0.21
N VAL A 130 18.67 -17.76 -0.55
CA VAL A 130 17.99 -17.76 -1.85
C VAL A 130 19.04 -17.81 -2.94
N ILE A 131 19.10 -18.92 -3.67
CA ILE A 131 20.10 -19.22 -4.69
C ILE A 131 19.66 -18.55 -6.00
N PRO A 132 20.44 -17.57 -6.52
CA PRO A 132 20.07 -16.80 -7.70
C PRO A 132 20.35 -17.57 -9.00
N GLY A 133 19.58 -17.30 -10.06
CA GLY A 133 19.81 -17.88 -11.40
C GLY A 133 21.00 -17.31 -12.19
N SER A 134 21.75 -16.35 -11.65
CA SER A 134 22.87 -15.69 -12.33
C SER A 134 24.22 -15.98 -11.64
N GLN A 135 25.21 -16.48 -12.42
CA GLN A 135 26.51 -16.91 -11.88
C GLN A 135 27.32 -15.82 -11.17
N THR A 136 27.31 -14.58 -11.67
CA THR A 136 28.05 -13.47 -11.02
C THR A 136 27.49 -13.10 -9.64
N THR A 137 26.20 -13.31 -9.43
CA THR A 137 25.53 -13.08 -8.13
C THR A 137 25.83 -14.23 -7.16
N THR A 138 26.02 -15.45 -7.68
CA THR A 138 26.38 -16.64 -6.92
C THR A 138 27.70 -16.48 -6.16
N ASP A 139 28.77 -15.98 -6.80
CA ASP A 139 30.08 -15.86 -6.14
C ASP A 139 30.09 -14.86 -4.98
N ALA A 140 29.41 -13.73 -5.14
CA ALA A 140 29.27 -12.74 -4.07
C ALA A 140 28.51 -13.32 -2.88
N LEU A 141 27.41 -14.03 -3.14
CA LEU A 141 26.60 -14.68 -2.12
C LEU A 141 27.39 -15.76 -1.37
N ARG A 142 28.15 -16.59 -2.09
CA ARG A 142 29.01 -17.63 -1.48
C ARG A 142 30.03 -17.05 -0.50
N ARG A 143 30.66 -15.91 -0.82
CA ARG A 143 31.57 -15.23 0.13
C ARG A 143 30.86 -14.83 1.41
N VAL A 144 29.63 -14.32 1.30
CA VAL A 144 28.81 -13.94 2.47
C VAL A 144 28.42 -15.16 3.28
N VAL A 145 28.01 -16.27 2.63
CA VAL A 145 27.67 -17.53 3.30
C VAL A 145 28.88 -18.08 4.09
N LYS A 146 30.06 -18.14 3.48
CA LYS A 146 31.29 -18.57 4.18
C LYS A 146 31.60 -17.71 5.41
N LEU A 147 31.44 -16.39 5.27
CA LEU A 147 31.64 -15.45 6.37
C LEU A 147 30.56 -15.59 7.46
N TRP A 148 29.35 -15.97 7.10
CA TRP A 148 28.27 -16.25 8.05
C TRP A 148 28.58 -17.50 8.87
N LEU A 149 28.98 -18.59 8.20
CA LEU A 149 29.35 -19.84 8.85
C LEU A 149 30.55 -19.67 9.79
N SER A 150 31.56 -18.89 9.39
CA SER A 150 32.71 -18.62 10.25
C SER A 150 32.33 -17.88 11.53
N ARG A 151 31.34 -16.98 11.48
CA ARG A 151 30.83 -16.28 12.67
C ARG A 151 29.95 -17.16 13.54
N ALA A 152 29.17 -18.04 12.93
CA ALA A 152 28.36 -19.01 13.66
C ALA A 152 29.23 -20.00 14.46
N GLY A 153 30.47 -20.25 14.04
CA GLY A 153 31.44 -21.03 14.79
C GLY A 153 30.90 -22.43 15.11
N ALA A 154 30.89 -22.81 16.39
CA ALA A 154 30.36 -24.09 16.87
C ALA A 154 28.87 -24.04 17.27
N ALA A 155 28.16 -22.94 17.00
CA ALA A 155 26.75 -22.82 17.40
C ALA A 155 25.85 -23.78 16.59
N PRO A 156 24.80 -24.37 17.19
CA PRO A 156 23.90 -25.28 16.48
C PRO A 156 23.16 -24.57 15.33
N LEU A 157 23.44 -24.99 14.09
CA LEU A 157 23.03 -24.32 12.86
C LEU A 157 21.63 -24.73 12.39
N SER A 158 20.84 -23.73 11.98
CA SER A 158 19.56 -23.89 11.30
C SER A 158 19.64 -23.28 9.90
N ILE A 159 19.60 -24.10 8.85
CA ILE A 159 19.87 -23.66 7.47
C ILE A 159 18.68 -24.01 6.58
N THR A 160 18.26 -23.07 5.74
CA THR A 160 17.27 -23.32 4.67
C THR A 160 17.82 -22.81 3.34
N THR A 161 17.67 -23.59 2.26
CA THR A 161 17.93 -23.13 0.89
C THR A 161 16.66 -23.10 0.03
N ARG A 162 16.56 -22.10 -0.85
CA ARG A 162 15.49 -21.98 -1.87
C ARG A 162 16.09 -21.48 -3.17
N LEU A 163 15.49 -21.83 -4.30
CA LEU A 163 15.89 -21.35 -5.63
C LEU A 163 15.10 -20.07 -5.99
N SER A 164 15.76 -19.09 -6.62
CA SER A 164 15.11 -17.85 -7.06
C SER A 164 14.13 -18.16 -8.18
N ASN A 165 12.86 -17.84 -7.97
CA ASN A 165 11.75 -18.29 -8.80
C ASN A 165 11.69 -17.57 -10.16
N THR A 166 12.31 -18.13 -11.21
CA THR A 166 12.18 -17.61 -12.60
C THR A 166 10.97 -18.20 -13.35
N ARG A 167 10.20 -19.14 -12.75
CA ARG A 167 9.13 -19.89 -13.43
C ARG A 167 7.69 -19.37 -13.23
N ARG A 168 7.46 -18.21 -12.61
CA ARG A 168 6.08 -17.65 -12.47
C ARG A 168 5.67 -16.63 -13.54
N MET A 169 6.45 -16.46 -14.61
CA MET A 169 6.10 -15.60 -15.76
C MET A 169 6.34 -16.27 -17.12
N GLN A 170 5.90 -17.51 -17.32
CA GLN A 170 5.64 -17.99 -18.68
C GLN A 170 4.27 -18.67 -18.75
N PRO A 171 3.31 -18.13 -19.54
CA PRO A 171 2.14 -18.90 -19.92
C PRO A 171 2.62 -20.12 -20.70
N PHE A 172 2.02 -21.28 -20.42
CA PHE A 172 2.20 -22.51 -21.18
C PHE A 172 1.76 -22.27 -22.64
N ILE A 173 2.67 -21.76 -23.46
CA ILE A 173 2.61 -21.83 -24.91
C ILE A 173 3.78 -22.72 -25.31
N GLY A 174 3.45 -23.81 -26.01
CA GLY A 174 4.35 -24.90 -26.31
C GLY A 174 5.67 -24.46 -26.94
N THR A 175 6.70 -25.28 -26.69
CA THR A 175 7.99 -25.33 -27.39
C THR A 175 8.88 -24.08 -27.27
N SER A 176 9.57 -23.94 -26.14
CA SER A 176 10.83 -23.18 -26.05
C SER A 176 11.73 -23.80 -24.97
N PRO A 177 13.07 -23.75 -25.12
CA PRO A 177 14.00 -24.57 -24.35
C PRO A 177 14.01 -24.13 -22.88
N THR A 178 13.89 -25.11 -21.99
CA THR A 178 14.00 -24.92 -20.53
C THR A 178 15.29 -24.19 -20.20
N LEU A 179 15.21 -22.98 -19.64
CA LEU A 179 16.36 -22.35 -18.99
C LEU A 179 16.83 -23.32 -17.89
N PRO A 180 18.14 -23.67 -17.83
CA PRO A 180 18.66 -24.59 -16.83
C PRO A 180 18.41 -24.03 -15.43
N LEU A 181 18.00 -24.91 -14.51
CA LEU A 181 17.82 -24.55 -13.11
C LEU A 181 19.15 -24.03 -12.53
N PRO A 182 19.12 -23.08 -11.58
CA PRO A 182 20.35 -22.60 -10.94
C PRO A 182 21.09 -23.75 -10.27
N ASP A 183 22.38 -23.93 -10.58
CA ASP A 183 23.21 -24.94 -9.92
C ASP A 183 23.48 -24.57 -8.46
N SER A 184 22.88 -25.31 -7.54
CA SER A 184 23.02 -25.15 -6.10
C SER A 184 24.19 -25.92 -5.48
N THR A 185 24.87 -26.78 -6.27
CA THR A 185 26.02 -27.59 -5.85
C THR A 185 27.12 -26.78 -5.14
N PRO A 186 27.55 -25.61 -5.63
CA PRO A 186 28.61 -24.83 -4.99
C PRO A 186 28.25 -24.32 -3.59
N PHE A 187 26.96 -24.10 -3.31
CA PHE A 187 26.49 -23.72 -1.97
C PHE A 187 26.56 -24.90 -1.03
N LEU A 188 26.12 -26.08 -1.47
CA LEU A 188 26.19 -27.28 -0.65
C LEU A 188 27.63 -27.65 -0.28
N GLN A 189 28.57 -27.50 -1.23
CA GLN A 189 30.02 -27.64 -0.96
C GLN A 189 30.51 -26.70 0.15
N ASP A 190 29.97 -25.48 0.21
CA ASP A 190 30.34 -24.50 1.25
C ASP A 190 29.66 -24.78 2.60
N LEU A 191 28.51 -25.45 2.61
CA LEU A 191 27.75 -25.78 3.82
C LEU A 191 28.25 -27.05 4.52
N ILE A 192 28.69 -28.08 3.76
CA ILE A 192 29.14 -29.38 4.27
C ILE A 192 30.25 -29.29 5.35
N PRO A 193 31.26 -28.40 5.23
CA PRO A 193 32.27 -28.25 6.27
C PRO A 193 31.70 -27.89 7.65
N ALA A 194 30.50 -27.29 7.69
CA ALA A 194 29.80 -26.93 8.91
C ALA A 194 28.78 -28.00 9.36
N ALA A 195 28.77 -29.20 8.76
CA ALA A 195 27.80 -30.26 9.01
C ALA A 195 27.76 -30.73 10.48
N ARG A 196 28.90 -30.71 11.17
CA ARG A 196 28.96 -31.00 12.62
C ARG A 196 28.08 -30.05 13.45
N ASN A 197 27.94 -28.83 12.94
CA ASN A 197 27.07 -27.74 13.35
C ASN A 197 25.56 -28.01 13.25
N TRP A 198 25.16 -28.82 12.28
CA TRP A 198 23.79 -28.83 11.77
C TRP A 198 22.81 -29.35 12.82
N LYS A 199 21.80 -28.53 13.13
CA LYS A 199 20.68 -28.88 14.00
C LYS A 199 19.38 -29.02 13.22
N ARG A 200 19.09 -28.09 12.31
CA ARG A 200 17.95 -28.15 11.39
C ARG A 200 18.39 -27.76 9.99
N VAL A 201 18.09 -28.58 9.00
CA VAL A 201 18.57 -28.37 7.64
C VAL A 201 17.44 -28.66 6.67
N GLU A 202 17.08 -27.64 5.88
CA GLU A 202 16.12 -27.72 4.79
C GLU A 202 16.85 -27.41 3.48
N LEU A 203 16.99 -28.40 2.61
CA LEU A 203 17.67 -28.27 1.33
C LEU A 203 16.70 -28.57 0.18
N LEU A 204 16.64 -27.63 -0.75
CA LEU A 204 16.07 -27.86 -2.06
C LEU A 204 17.18 -28.33 -3.00
N LEU A 205 17.09 -29.57 -3.45
CA LEU A 205 18.07 -30.25 -4.31
C LEU A 205 17.58 -30.22 -5.76
N SER A 206 18.50 -29.97 -6.69
CA SER A 206 18.23 -29.80 -8.12
C SER A 206 19.15 -30.61 -9.03
N THR A 207 20.31 -31.09 -8.54
CA THR A 207 21.29 -31.83 -9.36
C THR A 207 21.71 -33.17 -8.72
N PRO A 208 22.14 -34.18 -9.51
CA PRO A 208 22.70 -35.43 -9.00
C PRO A 208 23.97 -35.27 -8.14
N ASP A 209 24.79 -34.25 -8.43
CA ASP A 209 26.05 -33.99 -7.72
C ASP A 209 25.80 -33.63 -6.25
N GLU A 210 24.70 -32.96 -5.95
CA GLU A 210 24.31 -32.63 -4.58
C GLU A 210 24.00 -33.86 -3.74
N TRP A 211 23.33 -34.85 -4.34
CA TRP A 211 23.09 -36.14 -3.69
C TRP A 211 24.40 -36.88 -3.41
N THR A 212 25.33 -36.83 -4.35
CA THR A 212 26.68 -37.41 -4.19
C THR A 212 27.44 -36.73 -3.05
N LEU A 213 27.34 -35.41 -2.93
CA LEU A 213 27.93 -34.65 -1.83
C LEU A 213 27.31 -35.03 -0.47
N LEU A 214 25.97 -35.12 -0.38
CA LEU A 214 25.30 -35.55 0.85
C LEU A 214 25.65 -37.00 1.24
N ALA A 215 25.89 -37.88 0.26
CA ALA A 215 26.26 -39.28 0.52
C ALA A 215 27.62 -39.43 1.24
N THR A 216 28.45 -38.38 1.24
CA THR A 216 29.72 -38.35 2.00
C THR A 216 29.52 -38.22 3.50
N LEU A 217 28.39 -37.68 3.94
CA LEU A 217 28.10 -37.41 5.36
C LEU A 217 27.64 -38.67 6.08
N ARG A 218 28.31 -39.00 7.19
CA ARG A 218 27.93 -40.07 8.11
C ARG A 218 27.18 -39.51 9.32
N PRO A 219 26.46 -40.35 10.09
CA PRO A 219 25.80 -39.90 11.31
C PRO A 219 26.74 -39.15 12.28
N ASP A 220 27.99 -39.61 12.42
CA ASP A 220 29.00 -38.99 13.29
C ASP A 220 29.46 -37.60 12.82
N ASP A 221 29.24 -37.27 11.54
CA ASP A 221 29.58 -35.96 10.97
C ASP A 221 28.49 -34.91 11.26
N THR A 222 27.33 -35.32 11.78
CA THR A 222 26.16 -34.45 12.04
C THR A 222 25.52 -34.73 13.41
N PRO A 223 26.30 -34.72 14.51
CA PRO A 223 25.85 -35.20 15.82
C PRO A 223 24.73 -34.35 16.46
N LEU A 224 24.49 -33.13 15.95
CA LEU A 224 23.46 -32.22 16.46
C LEU A 224 22.16 -32.26 15.65
N LEU A 225 22.10 -33.02 14.56
CA LEU A 225 21.01 -32.94 13.58
C LEU A 225 19.72 -33.51 14.17
N GLN A 226 18.70 -32.66 14.25
CA GLN A 226 17.37 -32.96 14.80
C GLN A 226 16.26 -32.85 13.75
N ALA A 227 16.42 -32.01 12.73
CA ALA A 227 15.48 -31.90 11.63
C ALA A 227 16.20 -31.90 10.28
N LEU A 228 15.77 -32.76 9.37
CA LEU A 228 16.31 -32.86 8.01
C LEU A 228 15.15 -32.87 7.01
N ASP A 229 15.11 -31.85 6.14
CA ASP A 229 14.15 -31.72 5.04
C ASP A 229 14.93 -31.68 3.72
N LEU A 230 14.74 -32.71 2.88
CA LEU A 230 15.35 -32.81 1.55
C LEU A 230 14.24 -32.91 0.50
N ARG A 231 14.04 -31.83 -0.26
CA ARG A 231 13.03 -31.75 -1.35
C ARG A 231 13.70 -31.64 -2.71
N ASN A 232 12.99 -32.08 -3.76
CA ASN A 232 13.42 -31.96 -5.16
C ASN A 232 12.53 -30.95 -5.92
N GLU A 233 13.13 -30.01 -6.67
CA GLU A 233 12.40 -28.99 -7.44
C GLU A 233 11.81 -29.52 -8.77
N VAL A 234 12.29 -30.64 -9.32
CA VAL A 234 11.95 -31.12 -10.68
C VAL A 234 10.56 -31.80 -10.77
N SER A 235 9.61 -31.52 -9.88
CA SER A 235 8.31 -32.21 -9.89
C SER A 235 7.31 -31.71 -10.95
N SER A 236 7.59 -30.65 -11.73
CA SER A 236 6.70 -30.26 -12.83
C SER A 236 6.80 -31.16 -14.08
N ASN A 237 7.65 -32.19 -14.10
CA ASN A 237 7.66 -33.21 -15.16
C ASN A 237 7.98 -34.60 -14.58
N PRO A 238 6.98 -35.48 -14.38
CA PRO A 238 7.16 -36.78 -13.69
C PRO A 238 7.93 -37.86 -14.47
N MET A 239 8.50 -37.55 -15.65
CA MET A 239 8.92 -38.55 -16.63
C MET A 239 10.43 -38.84 -16.72
N GLU A 240 11.28 -38.27 -15.87
CA GLU A 240 12.69 -38.70 -15.82
C GLU A 240 13.08 -39.25 -14.44
N PRO A 241 13.34 -40.57 -14.34
CA PRO A 241 13.94 -41.14 -13.14
C PRO A 241 15.39 -40.68 -13.08
N ALA A 242 15.69 -39.73 -12.19
CA ALA A 242 17.06 -39.56 -11.71
C ALA A 242 17.51 -40.94 -11.21
N SER A 243 18.50 -41.53 -11.88
CA SER A 243 18.98 -42.90 -11.69
C SER A 243 18.92 -43.36 -10.22
N ASP A 244 18.03 -44.33 -9.95
CA ASP A 244 17.52 -44.80 -8.65
C ASP A 244 18.56 -45.28 -7.60
N ALA A 245 19.85 -45.37 -7.93
CA ALA A 245 20.82 -46.07 -7.09
C ALA A 245 21.45 -45.21 -5.97
N HIS A 246 21.55 -43.89 -6.14
CA HIS A 246 22.32 -43.03 -5.21
C HIS A 246 21.47 -42.24 -4.20
N VAL A 247 20.18 -42.06 -4.48
CA VAL A 247 19.28 -41.19 -3.67
C VAL A 247 18.70 -41.96 -2.47
N THR A 248 18.52 -43.27 -2.59
CA THR A 248 17.77 -44.10 -1.63
C THR A 248 18.56 -44.58 -0.40
N LYS A 249 19.86 -44.24 -0.28
CA LYS A 249 20.75 -44.78 0.78
C LYS A 249 21.77 -43.77 1.32
N LEU A 250 21.33 -42.58 1.73
CA LEU A 250 22.24 -41.63 2.39
C LEU A 250 22.60 -42.13 3.81
N PRO A 251 23.90 -42.28 4.16
CA PRO A 251 24.30 -42.70 5.51
C PRO A 251 23.79 -41.75 6.59
N LEU A 252 23.69 -40.46 6.27
CA LEU A 252 23.16 -39.39 7.12
C LEU A 252 21.73 -39.64 7.63
N PHE A 253 20.94 -40.50 6.98
CA PHE A 253 19.59 -40.83 7.47
C PHE A 253 19.59 -41.54 8.82
N GLY A 254 20.68 -42.21 9.19
CA GLY A 254 20.83 -42.94 10.45
C GLY A 254 21.21 -42.11 11.67
N VAL A 255 21.01 -40.79 11.66
CA VAL A 255 21.36 -39.93 12.80
C VAL A 255 20.40 -40.17 13.98
N PRO A 256 20.89 -40.67 15.13
CA PRO A 256 20.02 -41.05 16.25
C PRO A 256 19.31 -39.88 16.94
N SER A 257 19.82 -38.64 16.77
CA SER A 257 19.20 -37.43 17.29
C SER A 257 18.07 -36.89 16.41
N LEU A 258 17.80 -37.51 15.25
CA LEU A 258 16.78 -37.04 14.33
C LEU A 258 15.37 -37.17 14.94
N ARG A 259 14.57 -36.11 14.83
CA ARG A 259 13.20 -35.98 15.35
C ARG A 259 12.20 -35.57 14.28
N SER A 260 12.64 -34.84 13.26
CA SER A 260 11.82 -34.41 12.14
C SER A 260 12.51 -34.80 10.84
N PHE A 261 11.78 -35.50 9.97
CA PHE A 261 12.32 -35.97 8.70
C PHE A 261 11.32 -35.67 7.58
N THR A 262 11.77 -34.95 6.57
CA THR A 262 11.01 -34.67 5.35
C THR A 262 11.82 -35.12 4.15
N TYR A 263 11.22 -35.93 3.29
CA TYR A 263 11.95 -36.56 2.21
C TYR A 263 11.08 -36.87 0.98
N TYR A 264 11.63 -36.57 -0.20
CA TYR A 264 11.12 -37.08 -1.47
C TYR A 264 11.63 -38.50 -1.70
N VAL A 265 10.73 -39.46 -1.91
CA VAL A 265 11.02 -40.90 -2.01
C VAL A 265 10.91 -41.35 -3.48
N PRO A 266 12.03 -41.48 -4.21
CA PRO A 266 12.03 -42.02 -5.56
C PRO A 266 11.77 -43.52 -5.52
N GLY A 267 10.85 -44.05 -6.31
CA GLY A 267 10.51 -45.48 -6.33
C GLY A 267 9.52 -45.93 -5.24
N GLY A 268 8.83 -44.98 -4.57
CA GLY A 268 7.73 -45.26 -3.65
C GLY A 268 8.14 -45.91 -2.31
N LEU A 269 7.17 -46.42 -1.54
CA LEU A 269 7.41 -46.87 -0.16
C LEU A 269 8.47 -47.98 -0.01
N LYS A 270 8.64 -48.83 -1.03
CA LYS A 270 9.62 -49.93 -1.00
C LYS A 270 11.07 -49.45 -1.06
N SER A 271 11.30 -48.21 -1.49
CA SER A 271 12.64 -47.63 -1.57
C SER A 271 13.00 -46.77 -0.35
N LEU A 272 12.13 -46.72 0.67
CA LEU A 272 12.44 -46.04 1.92
C LEU A 272 13.68 -46.66 2.57
N PRO A 273 14.68 -45.84 2.93
CA PRO A 273 15.91 -46.33 3.53
C PRO A 273 15.65 -47.00 4.89
N PRO A 274 16.20 -48.20 5.14
CA PRO A 274 16.09 -48.85 6.45
C PRO A 274 16.93 -48.15 7.53
N SER A 275 17.83 -47.25 7.15
CA SER A 275 18.68 -46.49 8.08
C SER A 275 17.91 -45.41 8.84
N ILE A 276 16.68 -45.07 8.47
CA ILE A 276 15.90 -44.03 9.14
C ILE A 276 15.57 -44.47 10.58
N PRO A 277 15.83 -43.65 11.61
CA PRO A 277 15.56 -43.98 13.00
C PRO A 277 14.08 -43.74 13.35
N TYR A 278 13.18 -44.57 12.80
CA TYR A 278 11.72 -44.41 12.95
C TYR A 278 11.25 -44.25 14.41
N ARG A 279 11.89 -44.96 15.34
CA ARG A 279 11.58 -44.91 16.79
C ARG A 279 11.80 -43.57 17.46
N THR A 280 12.59 -42.67 16.89
CA THR A 280 12.88 -41.35 17.48
C THR A 280 12.14 -40.21 16.78
N LEU A 281 11.45 -40.49 15.67
CA LEU A 281 10.77 -39.46 14.89
C LEU A 281 9.49 -39.00 15.60
N THR A 282 9.31 -37.69 15.63
CA THR A 282 8.09 -36.99 16.07
C THR A 282 7.32 -36.42 14.88
N HIS A 283 8.02 -36.08 13.80
CA HIS A 283 7.44 -35.53 12.57
C HIS A 283 8.02 -36.26 11.36
N LEU A 284 7.15 -36.80 10.52
CA LEU A 284 7.54 -37.49 9.28
C LEU A 284 6.69 -36.96 8.13
N ASP A 285 7.33 -36.43 7.09
CA ASP A 285 6.68 -35.92 5.87
C ASP A 285 7.31 -36.55 4.63
N LEU A 286 6.55 -37.38 3.91
CA LEU A 286 7.04 -38.14 2.78
C LEU A 286 6.34 -37.72 1.51
N THR A 287 7.10 -37.41 0.47
CA THR A 287 6.58 -37.16 -0.88
C THR A 287 6.96 -38.33 -1.78
N LEU A 288 6.00 -39.15 -2.21
CA LEU A 288 6.29 -40.40 -2.92
C LEU A 288 6.19 -40.23 -4.44
N SER A 289 7.16 -40.75 -5.20
CA SER A 289 7.04 -40.86 -6.66
C SER A 289 6.25 -42.12 -7.07
N ALA A 290 5.50 -42.05 -8.18
CA ALA A 290 4.74 -43.19 -8.70
C ALA A 290 5.67 -44.18 -9.40
N VAL A 291 5.44 -45.47 -9.22
CA VAL A 291 6.19 -46.56 -9.91
C VAL A 291 5.28 -47.59 -10.56
N THR A 292 3.99 -47.66 -10.18
CA THR A 292 3.01 -48.64 -10.68
C THR A 292 1.61 -48.05 -10.71
N PHE A 293 0.83 -48.32 -11.76
CA PHE A 293 -0.54 -47.82 -11.94
C PHE A 293 -1.55 -48.96 -12.16
N PRO A 294 -2.70 -48.97 -11.46
CA PRO A 294 -3.09 -48.10 -10.33
C PRO A 294 -2.22 -48.34 -9.08
N ALA A 295 -1.99 -47.30 -8.27
CA ALA A 295 -1.16 -47.41 -7.07
C ALA A 295 -2.01 -47.76 -5.83
N VAL A 296 -1.76 -48.92 -5.22
CA VAL A 296 -2.41 -49.33 -3.97
C VAL A 296 -1.48 -49.05 -2.79
N ILE A 297 -1.95 -48.31 -1.80
CA ILE A 297 -1.19 -47.99 -0.59
C ILE A 297 -1.83 -48.68 0.60
N PRO A 298 -1.13 -49.64 1.24
CA PRO A 298 -1.60 -50.22 2.49
C PRO A 298 -1.50 -49.17 3.60
N PHE A 299 -2.57 -48.99 4.37
CA PHE A 299 -2.55 -48.17 5.57
C PHE A 299 -3.04 -49.00 6.78
N PRO A 300 -2.35 -48.95 7.95
CA PRO A 300 -1.09 -48.26 8.24
C PRO A 300 0.11 -48.71 7.36
N LEU A 301 1.07 -47.82 7.11
CA LEU A 301 2.28 -48.12 6.33
C LEU A 301 3.19 -49.11 7.08
N PRO A 302 3.96 -49.96 6.38
CA PRO A 302 4.73 -51.05 6.99
C PRO A 302 5.72 -50.64 8.10
N PHE A 303 6.24 -49.41 8.05
CA PHE A 303 7.20 -48.89 9.03
C PHE A 303 6.53 -48.17 10.21
N LEU A 304 5.22 -47.86 10.15
CA LEU A 304 4.53 -47.15 11.23
C LEU A 304 4.55 -47.86 12.59
N PRO A 305 4.54 -49.21 12.69
CA PRO A 305 4.68 -49.87 13.99
C PRO A 305 5.98 -49.55 14.73
N GLU A 306 7.01 -49.06 14.02
CA GLU A 306 8.29 -48.63 14.62
C GLU A 306 8.25 -47.17 15.11
N CYS A 307 7.28 -46.36 14.69
CA CYS A 307 7.23 -44.91 14.88
C CYS A 307 6.59 -44.48 16.23
N VAL A 308 6.89 -45.15 17.33
CA VAL A 308 6.16 -45.01 18.61
C VAL A 308 6.11 -43.59 19.21
N THR A 309 7.02 -42.69 18.85
CA THR A 309 7.05 -41.28 19.32
C THR A 309 6.43 -40.28 18.34
N LEU A 310 5.83 -40.76 17.24
CA LEU A 310 5.37 -39.93 16.14
C LEU A 310 4.15 -39.11 16.54
N GLN A 311 4.22 -37.79 16.34
CA GLN A 311 3.16 -36.82 16.65
C GLN A 311 2.46 -36.32 15.39
N SER A 312 3.18 -36.24 14.27
CA SER A 312 2.67 -35.78 12.98
C SER A 312 3.19 -36.66 11.84
N LEU A 313 2.27 -37.19 11.04
CA LEU A 313 2.56 -37.91 9.80
C LEU A 313 1.98 -37.12 8.62
N ALA A 314 2.77 -36.92 7.57
CA ALA A 314 2.33 -36.41 6.29
C ALA A 314 2.83 -37.32 5.17
N VAL A 315 1.95 -37.67 4.24
CA VAL A 315 2.28 -38.48 3.06
C VAL A 315 1.60 -37.85 1.85
N SER A 316 2.42 -37.45 0.88
CA SER A 316 1.99 -36.82 -0.37
C SER A 316 2.27 -37.73 -1.56
N LEU A 317 1.30 -37.82 -2.48
CA LEU A 317 1.27 -38.78 -3.59
C LEU A 317 1.13 -38.06 -4.94
N PRO A 318 1.54 -38.66 -6.07
CA PRO A 318 1.36 -38.07 -7.38
C PRO A 318 -0.09 -38.22 -7.87
N GLY A 319 -0.51 -37.33 -8.77
CA GLY A 319 -1.89 -37.01 -9.14
C GLY A 319 -2.81 -38.08 -9.78
N TYR A 320 -2.53 -39.39 -9.72
CA TYR A 320 -3.21 -40.38 -10.58
C TYR A 320 -3.69 -41.64 -9.84
N ASN A 321 -5.01 -41.95 -9.93
CA ASN A 321 -5.66 -43.21 -9.52
C ASN A 321 -4.94 -44.02 -8.42
N VAL A 322 -4.90 -43.47 -7.20
CA VAL A 322 -4.35 -44.14 -6.02
C VAL A 322 -5.50 -44.66 -5.15
N SER A 323 -5.43 -45.91 -4.68
CA SER A 323 -6.31 -46.42 -3.63
C SER A 323 -5.58 -46.58 -2.29
N ILE A 324 -6.26 -46.21 -1.20
CA ILE A 324 -5.82 -46.56 0.17
C ILE A 324 -6.63 -47.79 0.61
N GLU A 325 -5.92 -48.88 0.92
CA GLU A 325 -6.52 -50.16 1.31
C GLU A 325 -6.07 -50.57 2.72
N GLU A 326 -6.87 -51.43 3.37
CA GLU A 326 -6.54 -51.99 4.67
C GLU A 326 -5.21 -52.75 4.62
N GLY A 327 -4.26 -52.34 5.46
CA GLY A 327 -2.98 -53.01 5.57
C GLY A 327 -3.10 -54.31 6.35
N ALA A 328 -3.58 -55.40 5.72
CA ALA A 328 -3.87 -56.70 6.34
C ALA A 328 -2.73 -57.36 7.19
N ALA A 329 -1.55 -56.75 7.30
CA ALA A 329 -0.39 -57.27 8.02
C ALA A 329 0.39 -56.25 8.89
N TYR A 330 -0.07 -55.00 9.06
CA TYR A 330 0.71 -53.96 9.77
C TYR A 330 -0.08 -53.16 10.83
N PRO A 331 -0.57 -53.79 11.92
CA PRO A 331 -1.15 -53.05 13.04
C PRO A 331 -0.14 -52.08 13.66
N ALA A 332 -0.52 -50.82 13.83
CA ALA A 332 0.34 -49.77 14.37
C ALA A 332 -0.26 -49.15 15.63
N ASP A 333 0.48 -49.19 16.74
CA ASP A 333 0.16 -48.52 18.00
C ASP A 333 1.01 -47.26 18.15
N LEU A 334 0.36 -46.09 18.02
CA LEU A 334 0.97 -44.77 17.93
C LEU A 334 0.31 -43.80 18.93
N PRO A 335 0.66 -43.90 20.24
CA PRO A 335 -0.05 -43.20 21.30
C PRO A 335 0.04 -41.67 21.21
N GLU A 336 1.12 -41.13 20.64
CA GLU A 336 1.40 -39.69 20.55
C GLU A 336 0.91 -39.05 19.23
N LEU A 337 0.42 -39.86 18.29
CA LEU A 337 0.07 -39.39 16.95
C LEU A 337 -1.18 -38.51 16.99
N SER A 338 -0.98 -37.21 16.82
CA SER A 338 -2.03 -36.18 16.90
C SER A 338 -2.52 -35.68 15.54
N ARG A 339 -1.70 -35.81 14.50
CA ARG A 339 -1.97 -35.30 13.15
C ARG A 339 -1.55 -36.29 12.06
N VAL A 340 -2.47 -36.55 11.13
CA VAL A 340 -2.20 -37.30 9.90
C VAL A 340 -2.62 -36.44 8.71
N VAL A 341 -1.77 -36.34 7.70
CA VAL A 341 -2.03 -35.69 6.41
C VAL A 341 -1.77 -36.70 5.30
N LEU A 342 -2.76 -36.93 4.46
CA LEU A 342 -2.68 -37.74 3.25
C LEU A 342 -3.12 -36.84 2.09
N GLY A 343 -2.25 -36.59 1.11
CA GLY A 343 -2.54 -35.61 0.06
C GLY A 343 -1.87 -35.87 -1.28
N MET A 344 -2.15 -35.03 -2.28
CA MET A 344 -1.61 -35.12 -3.64
C MET A 344 -0.67 -33.95 -3.98
N TYR A 345 0.29 -34.16 -4.88
CA TYR A 345 1.07 -33.10 -5.52
C TYR A 345 1.11 -33.30 -7.06
N LEU A 346 0.76 -32.24 -7.79
CA LEU A 346 0.81 -32.08 -9.25
C LEU A 346 0.05 -33.12 -10.11
N THR A 347 -1.20 -32.79 -10.48
CA THR A 347 -1.66 -32.59 -11.86
C THR A 347 -3.06 -31.96 -11.85
N ASP A 348 -3.37 -31.14 -12.85
CA ASP A 348 -4.76 -30.88 -13.21
C ASP A 348 -5.40 -32.23 -13.59
N ARG A 349 -6.34 -32.68 -12.76
CA ARG A 349 -7.24 -33.84 -12.95
C ARG A 349 -6.66 -35.21 -12.56
N ASP A 350 -7.10 -35.71 -11.41
CA ASP A 350 -7.63 -37.06 -11.09
C ASP A 350 -7.63 -37.28 -9.55
N PHE A 351 -8.42 -38.24 -9.02
CA PHE A 351 -8.77 -38.37 -7.58
C PHE A 351 -8.07 -39.55 -6.87
N VAL A 352 -7.84 -39.44 -5.55
CA VAL A 352 -7.47 -40.58 -4.67
C VAL A 352 -8.73 -41.26 -4.17
N THR A 353 -8.93 -42.55 -4.46
CA THR A 353 -10.07 -43.32 -3.91
C THR A 353 -9.71 -43.95 -2.56
N VAL A 354 -10.38 -43.55 -1.49
CA VAL A 354 -10.20 -44.13 -0.15
C VAL A 354 -11.21 -45.27 0.02
N GLY A 355 -10.67 -46.50 0.12
CA GLY A 355 -11.42 -47.76 0.18
C GLY A 355 -11.85 -48.24 -1.21
N THR A 356 -11.48 -49.46 -1.59
CA THR A 356 -12.15 -50.22 -2.64
C THR A 356 -12.95 -51.35 -1.96
N PRO A 357 -14.16 -51.67 -2.41
CA PRO A 357 -14.93 -52.74 -1.79
C PRO A 357 -14.26 -54.09 -2.08
N SER A 358 -13.53 -54.63 -1.11
CA SER A 358 -13.31 -56.07 -1.02
C SER A 358 -14.69 -56.75 -0.92
N PRO A 359 -14.94 -57.86 -1.63
CA PRO A 359 -16.22 -58.57 -1.61
C PRO A 359 -16.58 -59.20 -0.25
N ALA A 360 -15.81 -58.95 0.81
CA ALA A 360 -16.07 -59.42 2.16
C ALA A 360 -15.95 -58.28 3.19
N GLY A 361 -17.05 -57.55 3.42
CA GLY A 361 -17.24 -56.70 4.61
C GLY A 361 -16.53 -55.34 4.59
N THR A 362 -17.28 -54.30 4.89
CA THR A 362 -16.87 -52.89 5.04
C THR A 362 -15.88 -52.69 6.19
N LEU A 363 -14.57 -52.70 5.90
CA LEU A 363 -13.50 -52.37 6.86
C LEU A 363 -12.86 -51.03 6.51
N SER A 364 -12.57 -50.23 7.54
CA SER A 364 -11.91 -48.93 7.42
C SER A 364 -10.40 -49.12 7.27
N PRO A 365 -9.72 -48.35 6.40
CA PRO A 365 -8.25 -48.36 6.33
C PRO A 365 -7.58 -47.93 7.65
N PHE A 366 -8.33 -47.38 8.60
CA PHE A 366 -7.85 -47.00 9.92
C PHE A 366 -8.11 -48.05 11.01
N ASP A 367 -8.77 -49.20 10.70
CA ASP A 367 -9.11 -50.23 11.70
C ASP A 367 -7.86 -50.82 12.40
N LEU A 368 -6.71 -50.80 11.73
CA LEU A 368 -5.43 -51.31 12.25
C LEU A 368 -4.54 -50.21 12.86
N LEU A 369 -5.04 -48.98 13.00
CA LEU A 369 -4.33 -47.86 13.63
C LEU A 369 -4.89 -47.59 15.03
N HIS A 370 -4.10 -47.86 16.07
CA HIS A 370 -4.40 -47.42 17.42
C HIS A 370 -3.66 -46.09 17.72
N ALA A 371 -4.39 -44.97 17.66
CA ALA A 371 -3.82 -43.62 17.87
C ALA A 371 -4.73 -42.76 18.78
N PRO A 372 -4.71 -42.95 20.11
CA PRO A 372 -5.59 -42.26 21.05
C PRO A 372 -5.41 -40.73 21.09
N ALA A 373 -4.24 -40.21 20.74
CA ALA A 373 -3.98 -38.77 20.65
C ALA A 373 -4.43 -38.15 19.32
N LEU A 374 -4.95 -38.91 18.34
CA LEU A 374 -5.28 -38.38 17.03
C LEU A 374 -6.40 -37.36 17.12
N ARG A 375 -6.12 -36.12 16.70
CA ARG A 375 -7.08 -34.99 16.72
C ARG A 375 -7.34 -34.43 15.33
N THR A 376 -6.36 -34.49 14.43
CA THR A 376 -6.44 -33.92 13.09
C THR A 376 -6.15 -34.96 12.01
N LEU A 377 -7.08 -35.11 11.07
CA LEU A 377 -6.92 -35.89 9.84
C LEU A 377 -7.16 -34.97 8.64
N ASP A 378 -6.22 -34.90 7.71
CA ASP A 378 -6.28 -34.08 6.51
C ASP A 378 -6.19 -34.99 5.28
N LEU A 379 -7.24 -35.01 4.47
CA LEU A 379 -7.38 -35.83 3.26
C LEU A 379 -7.50 -34.89 2.06
N ALA A 380 -6.36 -34.47 1.51
CA ALA A 380 -6.35 -33.57 0.36
C ALA A 380 -6.62 -34.35 -0.94
N ASP A 381 -7.65 -33.92 -1.68
CA ASP A 381 -8.05 -34.44 -3.01
C ASP A 381 -8.49 -35.93 -3.04
N ALA A 382 -9.33 -36.33 -2.08
CA ALA A 382 -9.85 -37.69 -1.94
C ALA A 382 -11.32 -37.88 -2.37
N SER A 383 -11.64 -38.99 -3.03
CA SER A 383 -12.96 -39.59 -3.24
C SER A 383 -13.17 -40.80 -2.32
N PHE A 384 -14.40 -41.02 -1.85
CA PHE A 384 -14.71 -42.09 -0.88
C PHE A 384 -15.71 -43.07 -1.50
N ASP A 385 -15.38 -44.37 -1.49
CA ASP A 385 -16.33 -45.45 -1.87
C ASP A 385 -16.99 -46.12 -0.66
N ILE A 386 -16.60 -45.74 0.56
CA ILE A 386 -17.21 -46.18 1.83
C ILE A 386 -17.87 -44.99 2.57
N SER A 387 -18.83 -45.27 3.45
CA SER A 387 -19.45 -44.23 4.27
C SER A 387 -18.41 -43.56 5.19
N LEU A 388 -18.42 -42.22 5.25
CA LEU A 388 -17.55 -41.45 6.15
C LEU A 388 -17.68 -41.93 7.61
N ARG A 389 -18.87 -42.38 8.02
CA ARG A 389 -19.13 -42.93 9.36
C ARG A 389 -18.37 -44.25 9.58
N GLU A 390 -18.35 -45.13 8.59
CA GLU A 390 -17.66 -46.42 8.68
C GLU A 390 -16.14 -46.23 8.64
N MET A 391 -15.67 -45.31 7.79
CA MET A 391 -14.25 -44.94 7.71
C MET A 391 -13.71 -44.38 9.03
N LEU A 392 -14.47 -43.49 9.69
CA LEU A 392 -14.01 -42.79 10.91
C LEU A 392 -14.30 -43.56 12.20
N ARG A 393 -15.03 -44.69 12.14
CA ARG A 393 -15.33 -45.56 13.29
C ARG A 393 -14.12 -45.84 14.21
N PRO A 394 -12.90 -46.10 13.69
CA PRO A 394 -11.74 -46.45 14.51
C PRO A 394 -11.07 -45.25 15.18
N LEU A 395 -11.51 -44.01 14.86
CA LEU A 395 -10.87 -42.77 15.28
C LEU A 395 -11.79 -41.94 16.20
N PRO A 396 -12.15 -42.45 17.40
CA PRO A 396 -13.20 -41.86 18.24
C PRO A 396 -12.83 -40.49 18.82
N PHE A 397 -11.54 -40.14 18.87
CA PHE A 397 -11.05 -38.88 19.44
C PHE A 397 -10.73 -37.81 18.39
N LEU A 398 -11.04 -38.05 17.11
CA LEU A 398 -10.79 -37.10 16.04
C LEU A 398 -11.64 -35.84 16.26
N THR A 399 -11.02 -34.67 16.31
CA THR A 399 -11.71 -33.37 16.51
C THR A 399 -11.80 -32.54 15.24
N ARG A 400 -10.94 -32.83 14.25
CA ARG A 400 -10.82 -32.05 13.02
C ARG A 400 -10.53 -32.98 11.86
N LEU A 401 -11.45 -33.05 10.91
CA LEU A 401 -11.26 -33.68 9.62
C LEU A 401 -11.28 -32.60 8.54
N ARG A 402 -10.24 -32.55 7.72
CA ARG A 402 -10.18 -31.70 6.51
C ARG A 402 -10.24 -32.59 5.29
N PHE A 403 -11.04 -32.22 4.31
CA PHE A 403 -11.10 -32.92 3.03
C PHE A 403 -11.44 -31.96 1.90
N ARG A 404 -11.03 -32.34 0.69
CA ARG A 404 -11.34 -31.61 -0.55
C ARG A 404 -12.10 -32.55 -1.48
N TRP A 405 -13.38 -32.25 -1.71
CA TRP A 405 -14.26 -33.03 -2.60
C TRP A 405 -14.44 -32.29 -3.93
N SER A 406 -14.60 -33.03 -5.04
CA SER A 406 -14.93 -32.43 -6.34
C SER A 406 -16.16 -33.11 -6.92
N LEU A 407 -17.24 -32.34 -7.09
CA LEU A 407 -18.50 -32.81 -7.66
C LEU A 407 -18.51 -32.53 -9.17
N ARG A 408 -18.63 -33.57 -10.00
CA ARG A 408 -18.78 -33.42 -11.45
C ARG A 408 -20.20 -32.97 -11.79
N ILE A 409 -20.35 -31.74 -12.28
CA ILE A 409 -21.65 -31.23 -12.76
C ILE A 409 -21.66 -31.38 -14.29
N ALA A 410 -22.58 -32.19 -14.79
CA ALA A 410 -22.73 -32.39 -16.23
C ALA A 410 -22.98 -31.03 -16.93
N GLY A 411 -22.11 -30.65 -17.85
CA GLY A 411 -22.20 -29.40 -18.62
C GLY A 411 -21.57 -28.15 -17.98
N LEU A 412 -21.10 -28.18 -16.72
CA LEU A 412 -20.53 -27.00 -16.02
C LEU A 412 -19.12 -27.21 -15.42
N GLY A 413 -18.55 -28.41 -15.56
CA GLY A 413 -17.23 -28.73 -14.98
C GLY A 413 -17.33 -29.29 -13.56
N TYR A 414 -16.23 -29.26 -12.80
CA TYR A 414 -16.16 -29.78 -11.43
C TYR A 414 -16.32 -28.66 -10.40
N LEU A 415 -17.22 -28.84 -9.43
CA LEU A 415 -17.34 -27.99 -8.24
C LEU A 415 -16.42 -28.54 -7.14
N VAL A 416 -15.34 -27.82 -6.82
CA VAL A 416 -14.43 -28.18 -5.73
C VAL A 416 -14.97 -27.62 -4.42
N VAL A 417 -15.33 -28.49 -3.48
CA VAL A 417 -15.82 -28.15 -2.15
C VAL A 417 -14.74 -28.49 -1.12
N TYR A 418 -14.31 -27.49 -0.36
CA TYR A 418 -13.44 -27.68 0.80
C TYR A 418 -14.30 -27.91 2.03
N GLY A 419 -14.16 -29.07 2.67
CA GLY A 419 -14.88 -29.44 3.88
C GLY A 419 -13.95 -29.47 5.10
N VAL A 420 -14.39 -28.86 6.21
CA VAL A 420 -13.79 -29.06 7.52
C VAL A 420 -14.89 -29.54 8.47
N ILE A 421 -14.79 -30.78 8.94
CA ILE A 421 -15.69 -31.32 9.98
C ILE A 421 -14.98 -31.15 11.32
N VAL A 422 -15.66 -30.46 12.25
CA VAL A 422 -15.27 -30.39 13.65
C VAL A 422 -16.16 -31.36 14.42
N CYS A 423 -15.61 -32.49 14.84
CA CYS A 423 -16.35 -33.52 15.56
C CYS A 423 -16.37 -33.16 17.06
N ASN A 424 -17.51 -32.69 17.57
CA ASN A 424 -17.76 -32.60 19.01
C ASN A 424 -18.79 -33.68 19.39
N ASP A 425 -18.39 -34.58 20.28
CA ASP A 425 -19.15 -35.68 20.91
C ASP A 425 -20.13 -36.47 20.02
N MET A 426 -19.78 -37.72 19.71
CA MET A 426 -20.64 -38.69 19.04
C MET A 426 -21.75 -39.19 19.98
N SER A 427 -22.78 -38.39 20.21
CA SER A 427 -24.05 -38.82 20.80
C SER A 427 -25.18 -37.84 20.46
N GLY A 428 -25.95 -38.17 19.42
CA GLY A 428 -27.31 -37.65 19.25
C GLY A 428 -27.52 -36.57 18.19
N LEU A 429 -28.49 -36.85 17.31
CA LEU A 429 -29.16 -35.97 16.35
C LEU A 429 -28.39 -35.54 15.08
N ILE A 430 -28.82 -36.13 13.96
CA ILE A 430 -28.88 -35.42 12.68
C ILE A 430 -29.86 -34.27 12.87
N VAL A 431 -29.34 -33.10 13.24
CA VAL A 431 -30.04 -31.84 13.03
C VAL A 431 -29.62 -31.38 11.63
N LEU A 432 -30.55 -31.46 10.67
CA LEU A 432 -30.45 -30.69 9.44
C LEU A 432 -30.75 -29.22 9.79
N ALA A 433 -29.91 -28.63 10.65
CA ALA A 433 -29.88 -27.21 10.83
C ALA A 433 -28.99 -26.69 9.72
N ALA A 434 -29.55 -25.81 8.88
CA ALA A 434 -28.76 -24.78 8.26
C ALA A 434 -28.17 -23.89 9.37
N LEU A 435 -27.21 -24.41 10.13
CA LEU A 435 -26.24 -23.58 10.82
C LEU A 435 -25.31 -23.09 9.73
N LEU A 436 -25.77 -22.04 9.04
CA LEU A 436 -24.84 -21.03 8.54
C LEU A 436 -23.88 -20.78 9.71
N PRO A 437 -22.56 -21.06 9.61
CA PRO A 437 -21.66 -20.40 10.51
C PRO A 437 -21.96 -18.91 10.31
N ALA A 438 -22.54 -18.26 11.31
CA ALA A 438 -22.59 -16.82 11.32
C ALA A 438 -21.11 -16.43 11.21
N VAL A 439 -20.70 -15.92 10.05
CA VAL A 439 -19.37 -15.35 9.91
C VAL A 439 -19.37 -14.18 10.89
N ILE A 440 -18.76 -14.38 12.06
CA ILE A 440 -18.73 -13.33 13.09
C ILE A 440 -17.61 -12.39 12.69
N GLY A 441 -17.96 -11.46 11.82
CA GLY A 441 -17.13 -10.34 11.39
C GLY A 441 -17.13 -9.15 12.35
N GLN A 442 -16.43 -8.09 11.94
CA GLN A 442 -16.56 -6.72 12.46
C GLN A 442 -18.02 -6.43 12.81
N LEU A 443 -18.27 -6.11 14.08
CA LEU A 443 -19.62 -5.91 14.59
C LEU A 443 -20.13 -4.51 14.27
N ILE A 444 -21.45 -4.34 14.37
CA ILE A 444 -22.13 -3.06 14.31
C ILE A 444 -22.44 -2.62 15.74
N GLY A 445 -22.04 -1.40 16.10
CA GLY A 445 -22.35 -0.79 17.39
C GLY A 445 -23.82 -0.39 17.49
N THR A 446 -24.35 -0.34 18.70
CA THR A 446 -25.76 -0.01 18.97
C THR A 446 -25.91 1.12 19.98
N ASN A 447 -24.80 1.74 20.43
CA ASN A 447 -24.87 2.83 21.39
C ASN A 447 -25.30 4.14 20.72
N GLN A 448 -24.88 4.36 19.46
CA GLN A 448 -25.21 5.53 18.66
C GLN A 448 -25.90 5.08 17.38
N ALA A 449 -27.10 5.61 17.11
CA ALA A 449 -27.80 5.32 15.87
C ALA A 449 -27.10 5.97 14.66
N GLU A 450 -26.97 5.22 13.57
CA GLU A 450 -26.40 5.73 12.32
C GLU A 450 -27.46 6.43 11.46
N ASN A 451 -27.33 7.76 11.33
CA ASN A 451 -28.25 8.62 10.57
C ASN A 451 -27.46 9.49 9.59
N HIS A 452 -27.44 9.09 8.32
CA HIS A 452 -26.69 9.81 7.26
C HIS A 452 -27.28 11.20 6.98
N PRO A 453 -26.49 12.29 6.97
CA PRO A 453 -26.95 13.61 6.54
C PRO A 453 -27.40 13.58 5.06
N PRO A 454 -28.59 14.10 4.73
CA PRO A 454 -29.08 14.09 3.35
C PRO A 454 -28.28 15.05 2.48
N LEU A 455 -28.02 14.68 1.23
CA LEU A 455 -27.34 15.53 0.25
C LEU A 455 -27.98 15.35 -1.12
N GLN A 456 -28.42 16.45 -1.72
CA GLN A 456 -28.95 16.46 -3.09
C GLN A 456 -27.83 16.69 -4.10
N TRP A 457 -27.89 15.96 -5.20
CA TRP A 457 -27.07 16.17 -6.40
C TRP A 457 -27.96 16.05 -7.64
N ALA A 458 -27.44 16.24 -8.85
CA ALA A 458 -28.26 16.14 -10.06
C ALA A 458 -27.61 15.35 -11.20
N THR A 459 -28.44 14.61 -11.93
CA THR A 459 -28.08 13.99 -13.21
C THR A 459 -28.54 14.88 -14.35
N CYS A 460 -27.67 15.21 -15.30
CA CYS A 460 -27.98 16.12 -16.40
C CYS A 460 -28.02 15.40 -17.75
N THR A 461 -28.79 15.94 -18.67
CA THR A 461 -28.91 15.51 -20.08
C THR A 461 -28.84 16.73 -21.00
N GLY A 462 -28.69 16.50 -22.30
CA GLY A 462 -28.59 17.58 -23.29
C GLY A 462 -27.33 18.42 -23.12
N THR A 463 -27.42 19.73 -23.37
CA THR A 463 -26.31 20.68 -23.24
C THR A 463 -26.75 21.93 -22.48
N GLY A 464 -25.78 22.66 -21.92
CA GLY A 464 -26.01 24.00 -21.39
C GLY A 464 -26.43 24.08 -19.92
N GLY A 465 -26.46 22.96 -19.19
CA GLY A 465 -26.72 22.96 -17.74
C GLY A 465 -28.17 23.11 -17.31
N ASN A 466 -29.12 23.11 -18.26
CA ASN A 466 -30.53 23.46 -18.01
C ASN A 466 -31.47 22.26 -17.86
N SER A 467 -31.02 21.05 -18.23
CA SER A 467 -31.82 19.82 -18.18
C SER A 467 -31.22 18.85 -17.18
N CYS A 468 -31.49 19.09 -15.88
CA CYS A 468 -30.97 18.27 -14.79
C CYS A 468 -32.11 17.78 -13.89
N THR A 469 -32.01 16.53 -13.42
CA THR A 469 -32.94 15.91 -12.49
C THR A 469 -32.25 15.71 -11.14
N THR A 470 -32.87 16.22 -10.08
CA THR A 470 -32.35 16.08 -8.71
C THR A 470 -32.42 14.62 -8.24
N GLN A 471 -31.33 14.17 -7.63
CA GLN A 471 -31.17 12.89 -6.97
C GLN A 471 -31.13 13.13 -5.46
N SER A 472 -31.96 12.40 -4.71
CA SER A 472 -31.96 12.46 -3.24
C SER A 472 -31.04 11.38 -2.67
N SER A 473 -29.91 11.79 -2.13
CA SER A 473 -28.86 10.94 -1.58
C SER A 473 -28.53 11.38 -0.14
N SER A 474 -27.47 10.81 0.44
CA SER A 474 -26.94 11.14 1.75
C SER A 474 -25.42 10.94 1.75
N VAL A 475 -24.74 11.45 2.78
CA VAL A 475 -23.32 11.22 3.00
C VAL A 475 -23.08 10.35 4.23
N VAL A 476 -22.03 9.54 4.19
CA VAL A 476 -21.62 8.69 5.31
C VAL A 476 -20.16 8.94 5.64
N ILE A 477 -19.84 9.09 6.93
CA ILE A 477 -18.45 9.26 7.39
C ILE A 477 -17.69 7.92 7.35
N ASP A 478 -16.43 7.99 6.95
CA ASP A 478 -15.46 6.87 6.97
C ASP A 478 -15.35 6.22 8.35
N ALA A 479 -15.23 4.89 8.36
CA ALA A 479 -15.14 4.08 9.56
C ALA A 479 -13.94 4.41 10.47
N ASN A 480 -12.87 5.01 9.96
CA ASN A 480 -11.67 5.38 10.71
C ASN A 480 -11.96 6.45 11.78
N TRP A 481 -12.95 7.32 11.55
CA TRP A 481 -13.37 8.36 12.49
C TRP A 481 -14.34 7.85 13.56
N ARG A 482 -14.92 6.67 13.35
CA ARG A 482 -15.97 6.15 14.23
C ARG A 482 -15.41 5.61 15.52
N TRP A 483 -16.21 5.71 16.56
CA TRP A 483 -15.94 5.03 17.81
C TRP A 483 -15.93 3.51 17.58
N THR A 484 -14.85 2.86 18.05
CA THR A 484 -14.68 1.41 17.97
C THR A 484 -14.55 0.83 19.38
N HIS A 485 -15.47 -0.04 19.77
CA HIS A 485 -15.58 -0.59 21.13
C HIS A 485 -15.86 -2.09 21.16
N ILE A 486 -15.65 -2.72 22.31
CA ILE A 486 -15.76 -4.17 22.50
C ILE A 486 -17.23 -4.56 22.65
N GLY A 487 -17.73 -5.40 21.74
CA GLY A 487 -19.10 -5.90 21.71
C GLY A 487 -20.08 -4.92 21.06
N ALA A 488 -21.25 -5.41 20.61
CA ALA A 488 -22.22 -4.58 19.89
C ALA A 488 -22.84 -3.44 20.75
N SER A 489 -22.92 -3.63 22.06
CA SER A 489 -23.48 -2.65 23.02
C SER A 489 -22.51 -2.35 24.16
N GLY A 490 -21.22 -2.61 23.97
CA GLY A 490 -20.22 -2.32 24.99
C GLY A 490 -19.82 -0.85 25.02
N THR A 491 -19.06 -0.48 26.05
CA THR A 491 -18.55 0.88 26.24
C THR A 491 -17.03 0.92 26.38
N THR A 492 -16.37 -0.24 26.41
CA THR A 492 -14.90 -0.34 26.49
C THR A 492 -14.30 -0.19 25.11
N ASN A 493 -13.37 0.74 24.93
CA ASN A 493 -12.75 1.00 23.63
C ASN A 493 -11.89 -0.18 23.13
N CYS A 494 -12.01 -0.50 21.85
CA CYS A 494 -11.00 -1.31 21.16
C CYS A 494 -9.84 -0.46 20.65
N TYR A 495 -10.07 0.83 20.43
CA TYR A 495 -9.08 1.78 19.95
C TYR A 495 -9.24 3.13 20.67
N THR A 496 -8.16 3.66 21.26
CA THR A 496 -8.14 4.94 22.00
C THR A 496 -6.90 5.75 21.64
N GLY A 497 -7.10 7.04 21.34
CA GLY A 497 -6.03 7.89 20.82
C GLY A 497 -5.49 7.30 19.53
N ASN A 498 -4.24 6.82 19.57
CA ASN A 498 -3.58 6.16 18.46
C ASN A 498 -3.19 4.69 18.74
N THR A 499 -3.83 4.04 19.70
CA THR A 499 -3.49 2.68 20.14
C THR A 499 -4.69 1.74 20.20
N TRP A 500 -4.46 0.47 19.87
CA TRP A 500 -5.43 -0.62 20.05
C TRP A 500 -5.33 -1.23 21.44
N ASP A 501 -6.47 -1.68 22.00
CA ASP A 501 -6.50 -2.49 23.22
C ASP A 501 -5.72 -3.79 23.01
N GLN A 502 -4.63 -3.98 23.76
CA GLN A 502 -3.72 -5.08 23.51
C GLN A 502 -4.30 -6.44 23.93
N ALA A 503 -5.16 -6.47 24.94
CA ALA A 503 -5.78 -7.71 25.41
C ALA A 503 -6.70 -8.32 24.35
N THR A 504 -7.50 -7.48 23.69
CA THR A 504 -8.48 -7.89 22.67
C THR A 504 -7.84 -7.95 21.27
N CYS A 505 -6.98 -6.99 20.94
CA CYS A 505 -6.55 -6.74 19.56
C CYS A 505 -5.05 -6.95 19.29
N GLY A 506 -4.23 -7.26 20.30
CA GLY A 506 -2.77 -7.30 20.16
C GLY A 506 -2.21 -8.47 19.35
N THR A 507 -2.93 -9.59 19.24
CA THR A 507 -2.39 -10.84 18.67
C THR A 507 -3.02 -11.28 17.35
N ASN A 508 -4.27 -10.90 17.07
CA ASN A 508 -4.99 -11.35 15.89
C ASN A 508 -6.04 -10.33 15.44
N GLY A 509 -5.85 -9.74 14.26
CA GLY A 509 -6.76 -8.74 13.69
C GLY A 509 -8.16 -9.27 13.34
N THR A 510 -8.30 -10.56 13.04
CA THR A 510 -9.62 -11.17 12.79
C THR A 510 -10.38 -11.32 14.11
N ALA A 511 -9.71 -11.79 15.17
CA ALA A 511 -10.32 -11.87 16.50
C ALA A 511 -10.70 -10.48 17.04
N CYS A 512 -9.83 -9.49 16.83
CA CYS A 512 -10.14 -8.09 17.13
C CYS A 512 -11.41 -7.62 16.39
N ALA A 513 -11.51 -7.84 15.07
CA ALA A 513 -12.72 -7.49 14.32
C ALA A 513 -13.96 -8.21 14.85
N THR A 514 -13.88 -9.51 15.15
CA THR A 514 -14.98 -10.27 15.74
C THR A 514 -15.42 -9.74 17.11
N ALA A 515 -14.50 -9.19 17.91
CA ALA A 515 -14.78 -8.64 19.23
C ALA A 515 -15.23 -7.18 19.20
N CYS A 516 -14.86 -6.43 18.16
CA CYS A 516 -15.03 -4.98 18.11
C CYS A 516 -16.18 -4.56 17.18
N ALA A 517 -16.92 -3.56 17.62
CA ALA A 517 -18.00 -2.93 16.90
C ALA A 517 -17.62 -1.52 16.47
N VAL A 518 -18.03 -1.14 15.26
CA VAL A 518 -17.99 0.25 14.78
C VAL A 518 -19.38 0.85 14.97
N ASP A 519 -19.47 1.96 15.71
CA ASP A 519 -20.74 2.57 16.11
C ASP A 519 -21.23 3.66 15.14
N GLY A 520 -22.46 4.13 15.35
CA GLY A 520 -23.02 5.27 14.61
C GLY A 520 -22.31 6.59 14.89
N ALA A 521 -22.63 7.62 14.12
CA ALA A 521 -21.98 8.93 14.19
C ALA A 521 -22.94 10.08 14.56
N ASP A 522 -22.48 10.98 15.42
CA ASP A 522 -23.03 12.34 15.56
C ASP A 522 -22.30 13.28 14.60
N TYR A 523 -22.83 13.38 13.38
CA TYR A 523 -22.21 14.12 12.26
C TYR A 523 -21.91 15.58 12.59
N SER A 524 -22.86 16.31 13.17
CA SER A 524 -22.71 17.74 13.42
C SER A 524 -21.92 18.02 14.70
N GLY A 525 -22.32 17.40 15.81
CA GLY A 525 -21.77 17.74 17.13
C GLY A 525 -20.35 17.19 17.35
N THR A 526 -20.03 16.02 16.78
CA THR A 526 -18.71 15.40 16.94
C THR A 526 -17.78 15.70 15.77
N TYR A 527 -18.29 15.64 14.54
CA TYR A 527 -17.44 15.69 13.33
C TYR A 527 -17.54 17.01 12.56
N GLY A 528 -18.45 17.92 12.90
CA GLY A 528 -18.61 19.20 12.20
C GLY A 528 -19.08 19.05 10.76
N ILE A 529 -19.82 17.98 10.47
CA ILE A 529 -20.39 17.64 9.16
C ILE A 529 -21.85 18.09 9.15
N THR A 530 -22.19 18.98 8.23
CA THR A 530 -23.57 19.47 8.07
C THR A 530 -23.96 19.51 6.60
N THR A 531 -25.26 19.32 6.33
CA THR A 531 -25.81 19.46 4.98
C THR A 531 -27.00 20.42 4.97
N SER A 532 -27.18 21.09 3.85
CA SER A 532 -28.33 21.95 3.58
C SER A 532 -28.70 21.85 2.10
N GLY A 533 -29.74 21.07 1.79
CA GLY A 533 -30.16 20.82 0.41
C GLY A 533 -29.08 20.10 -0.40
N ASN A 534 -28.43 20.84 -1.30
CA ASN A 534 -27.37 20.34 -2.17
C ASN A 534 -25.96 20.73 -1.70
N ALA A 535 -25.80 21.29 -0.49
CA ALA A 535 -24.53 21.72 0.06
C ALA A 535 -24.11 20.84 1.24
N LEU A 536 -22.84 20.47 1.27
CA LEU A 536 -22.12 19.77 2.33
C LEU A 536 -21.03 20.71 2.88
N THR A 537 -21.03 20.94 4.19
CA THR A 537 -19.96 21.67 4.88
C THR A 537 -19.19 20.72 5.77
N LEU A 538 -17.86 20.71 5.61
CA LEU A 538 -16.93 19.94 6.44
C LEU A 538 -16.05 20.92 7.21
N LYS A 539 -16.17 20.93 8.54
CA LYS A 539 -15.31 21.72 9.42
C LYS A 539 -14.01 20.98 9.71
N PHE A 540 -12.90 21.72 9.81
CA PHE A 540 -11.60 21.14 10.09
C PHE A 540 -11.47 20.65 11.54
N VAL A 541 -11.72 21.51 12.54
CA VAL A 541 -11.68 21.11 13.96
C VAL A 541 -13.05 21.26 14.62
N THR A 542 -13.51 20.18 15.25
CA THR A 542 -14.74 20.16 16.03
C THR A 542 -14.45 19.67 17.44
N VAL A 543 -14.71 20.51 18.44
CA VAL A 543 -14.44 20.19 19.84
C VAL A 543 -15.73 19.71 20.49
N SER A 544 -15.74 18.44 20.90
CA SER A 544 -16.82 17.83 21.67
C SER A 544 -16.25 17.31 23.01
N GLN A 545 -16.54 16.07 23.40
CA GLN A 545 -15.84 15.41 24.50
C GLN A 545 -14.35 15.17 24.16
N GLN A 546 -14.04 15.00 22.88
CA GLN A 546 -12.70 14.92 22.32
C GLN A 546 -12.59 15.85 21.11
N PRO A 547 -11.42 16.45 20.83
CA PRO A 547 -11.22 17.20 19.60
C PRO A 547 -11.18 16.24 18.40
N ASN A 548 -12.08 16.46 17.44
CA ASN A 548 -12.02 15.84 16.11
C ASN A 548 -11.25 16.74 15.15
N ILE A 549 -10.37 16.14 14.35
CA ILE A 549 -9.59 16.83 13.31
C ILE A 549 -9.89 16.15 11.97
N GLY A 550 -10.29 16.96 11.00
CA GLY A 550 -10.64 16.52 9.65
C GLY A 550 -11.88 15.63 9.57
N SER A 551 -12.24 15.29 8.34
CA SER A 551 -13.25 14.26 8.05
C SER A 551 -13.12 13.77 6.61
N ARG A 552 -13.57 12.52 6.38
CA ARG A 552 -13.75 11.93 5.05
C ARG A 552 -15.14 11.30 4.97
N VAL A 553 -15.90 11.66 3.92
CA VAL A 553 -17.25 11.16 3.69
C VAL A 553 -17.44 10.62 2.28
N TYR A 554 -18.41 9.72 2.13
CA TYR A 554 -18.77 9.10 0.85
C TYR A 554 -20.21 9.42 0.48
N LEU A 555 -20.48 9.56 -0.81
CA LEU A 555 -21.85 9.72 -1.31
C LEU A 555 -22.56 8.36 -1.40
N MET A 556 -23.74 8.25 -0.79
CA MET A 556 -24.59 7.05 -0.84
C MET A 556 -25.40 7.00 -2.13
N ALA A 557 -25.75 5.81 -2.61
CA ALA A 557 -26.66 5.67 -3.75
C ALA A 557 -28.06 6.24 -3.37
N PRO A 558 -28.77 6.93 -4.28
CA PRO A 558 -30.10 7.47 -4.01
C PRO A 558 -31.05 6.42 -3.42
N GLY A 559 -31.64 6.72 -2.27
CA GLY A 559 -32.55 5.82 -1.56
C GLY A 559 -31.90 4.61 -0.89
N SER A 560 -30.57 4.48 -0.88
CA SER A 560 -29.86 3.37 -0.22
C SER A 560 -29.21 3.81 1.09
N GLN A 561 -29.18 2.91 2.07
CA GLN A 561 -28.37 3.04 3.29
C GLN A 561 -27.16 2.09 3.29
N ASP A 562 -27.07 1.15 2.34
CA ASP A 562 -26.10 0.04 2.37
C ASP A 562 -25.23 -0.02 1.11
N SER A 563 -25.33 0.99 0.24
CA SER A 563 -24.55 1.05 -1.00
C SER A 563 -24.12 2.48 -1.34
N TYR A 564 -22.85 2.66 -1.69
CA TYR A 564 -22.31 3.90 -2.22
C TYR A 564 -22.81 4.19 -3.65
N GLN A 565 -22.84 5.47 -4.02
CA GLN A 565 -23.07 5.86 -5.40
C GLN A 565 -21.81 5.59 -6.23
N LEU A 566 -21.90 4.67 -7.19
CA LEU A 566 -20.84 4.46 -8.19
C LEU A 566 -21.04 5.40 -9.38
N PHE A 567 -20.00 6.17 -9.72
CA PHE A 567 -19.96 7.03 -10.89
C PHE A 567 -19.13 6.40 -11.99
N LYS A 568 -19.72 6.24 -13.17
CA LYS A 568 -19.03 5.76 -14.38
C LYS A 568 -18.73 6.93 -15.29
N PHE A 569 -17.56 7.53 -15.16
CA PHE A 569 -17.28 8.87 -15.69
C PHE A 569 -16.53 8.91 -17.02
N ALA A 570 -16.20 7.77 -17.65
CA ALA A 570 -15.64 7.78 -19.00
C ALA A 570 -16.65 8.36 -20.01
N ASN A 571 -16.22 9.33 -20.83
CA ASN A 571 -17.05 10.11 -21.73
C ASN A 571 -18.18 10.91 -21.05
N GLN A 572 -17.96 11.34 -19.80
CA GLN A 572 -18.90 12.13 -19.00
C GLN A 572 -18.26 13.41 -18.47
N GLU A 573 -19.08 14.23 -17.81
CA GLU A 573 -18.71 15.46 -17.14
C GLU A 573 -19.20 15.43 -15.68
N PHE A 574 -18.32 15.84 -14.77
CA PHE A 574 -18.61 15.98 -13.35
C PHE A 574 -18.34 17.42 -12.92
N THR A 575 -19.32 18.02 -12.26
CA THR A 575 -19.33 19.45 -11.92
C THR A 575 -19.82 19.66 -10.50
N PHE A 576 -19.24 20.64 -9.80
CA PHE A 576 -19.67 21.04 -8.47
C PHE A 576 -19.29 22.49 -8.20
N ASP A 577 -19.98 23.13 -7.26
CA ASP A 577 -19.58 24.40 -6.69
C ASP A 577 -18.75 24.17 -5.43
N VAL A 578 -17.74 24.99 -5.19
CA VAL A 578 -16.89 24.90 -4.00
C VAL A 578 -16.56 26.27 -3.41
N ASP A 579 -16.52 26.33 -2.09
CA ASP A 579 -15.98 27.43 -1.31
C ASP A 579 -14.77 26.95 -0.49
N VAL A 580 -13.59 27.43 -0.86
CA VAL A 580 -12.30 27.16 -0.19
C VAL A 580 -11.73 28.41 0.49
N SER A 581 -12.53 29.48 0.63
CA SER A 581 -12.08 30.79 1.12
C SER A 581 -11.49 30.76 2.52
N GLN A 582 -11.86 29.75 3.31
CA GLN A 582 -11.41 29.55 4.69
C GLN A 582 -10.31 28.49 4.81
N LEU A 583 -9.79 27.94 3.70
CA LEU A 583 -8.71 26.96 3.72
C LEU A 583 -7.37 27.66 3.49
N PRO A 584 -6.51 27.82 4.52
CA PRO A 584 -5.18 28.42 4.37
C PRO A 584 -4.17 27.39 3.84
N CYS A 585 -2.91 27.83 3.71
CA CYS A 585 -1.77 26.94 3.50
C CYS A 585 -1.77 25.78 4.51
N GLY A 586 -1.48 24.56 4.04
CA GLY A 586 -1.40 23.38 4.91
C GLY A 586 -2.69 22.57 5.02
N LEU A 587 -3.84 23.10 4.60
CA LEU A 587 -5.09 22.34 4.50
C LEU A 587 -5.36 21.89 3.06
N ASN A 588 -6.12 20.81 2.94
CA ASN A 588 -6.69 20.36 1.68
C ASN A 588 -8.16 20.00 1.89
N GLY A 589 -9.03 20.70 1.17
CA GLY A 589 -10.40 20.28 0.96
C GLY A 589 -10.46 19.46 -0.32
N ALA A 590 -10.38 18.13 -0.22
CA ALA A 590 -10.35 17.26 -1.38
C ALA A 590 -11.73 16.69 -1.78
N LEU A 591 -11.99 16.65 -3.09
CA LEU A 591 -13.11 15.94 -3.72
C LEU A 591 -12.54 15.05 -4.84
N TYR A 592 -12.74 13.74 -4.71
CA TYR A 592 -12.08 12.75 -5.55
C TYR A 592 -12.92 11.47 -5.70
N PHE A 593 -12.50 10.59 -6.59
CA PHE A 593 -13.10 9.26 -6.77
C PHE A 593 -12.11 8.17 -6.37
N ALA A 594 -12.58 7.17 -5.64
CA ALA A 594 -11.82 5.96 -5.31
C ALA A 594 -12.57 4.71 -5.80
N GLN A 595 -11.85 3.71 -6.33
CA GLN A 595 -12.47 2.46 -6.82
C GLN A 595 -12.79 1.48 -5.68
N MET A 596 -13.60 1.94 -4.72
CA MET A 596 -14.14 1.17 -3.62
C MET A 596 -15.28 0.26 -4.08
N ASP A 597 -15.51 -0.83 -3.34
CA ASP A 597 -16.68 -1.70 -3.55
C ASP A 597 -17.95 -0.97 -3.08
N ALA A 598 -19.04 -1.05 -3.86
CA ALA A 598 -20.28 -0.31 -3.57
C ALA A 598 -20.86 -0.64 -2.18
N ASP A 599 -20.71 -1.87 -1.70
CA ASP A 599 -21.21 -2.32 -0.39
C ASP A 599 -20.20 -2.08 0.76
N GLY A 600 -19.08 -1.38 0.51
CA GLY A 600 -18.00 -1.19 1.48
C GLY A 600 -17.19 -2.45 1.76
N GLY A 601 -17.23 -3.45 0.87
CA GLY A 601 -16.45 -4.68 0.97
C GLY A 601 -17.13 -5.78 1.79
N VAL A 602 -18.45 -5.70 2.03
CA VAL A 602 -19.22 -6.74 2.74
C VAL A 602 -19.11 -8.07 1.99
N SER A 603 -19.47 -8.09 0.71
CA SER A 603 -19.41 -9.27 -0.16
C SER A 603 -17.98 -9.82 -0.24
N LYS A 604 -17.00 -8.94 -0.48
CA LYS A 604 -15.59 -9.29 -0.64
C LYS A 604 -14.94 -9.87 0.61
N SER A 605 -15.37 -9.42 1.78
CA SER A 605 -14.89 -9.95 3.06
C SER A 605 -15.38 -11.36 3.37
N GLY A 606 -16.36 -11.88 2.61
CA GLY A 606 -17.05 -13.14 2.88
C GLY A 606 -17.92 -13.08 4.12
N GLY A 607 -18.50 -11.91 4.45
CA GLY A 607 -19.31 -11.69 5.65
C GLY A 607 -18.53 -11.31 6.91
N ARG A 608 -17.20 -11.10 6.82
CA ARG A 608 -16.36 -10.62 7.93
C ARG A 608 -16.48 -9.12 8.19
N ASN A 609 -17.00 -8.36 7.24
CA ASN A 609 -17.42 -6.98 7.45
C ASN A 609 -18.94 -6.96 7.52
N LYS A 610 -19.51 -6.69 8.70
CA LYS A 610 -20.98 -6.51 8.83
C LYS A 610 -21.40 -5.05 8.73
N ALA A 611 -20.46 -4.12 8.88
CA ALA A 611 -20.73 -2.69 8.94
C ALA A 611 -20.97 -2.11 7.53
N GLY A 612 -20.14 -2.46 6.54
CA GLY A 612 -20.37 -2.13 5.13
C GLY A 612 -20.41 -0.63 4.82
N ALA A 613 -20.99 -0.29 3.67
CA ALA A 613 -21.11 1.10 3.22
C ALA A 613 -21.93 1.97 4.19
N ARG A 614 -22.89 1.38 4.90
CA ARG A 614 -23.69 2.06 5.92
C ARG A 614 -22.86 2.73 7.01
N TYR A 615 -21.70 2.17 7.32
CA TYR A 615 -20.77 2.67 8.32
C TYR A 615 -19.44 3.14 7.72
N GLY A 616 -19.40 3.44 6.41
CA GLY A 616 -18.23 4.04 5.78
C GLY A 616 -17.01 3.11 5.69
N THR A 617 -17.21 1.79 5.56
CA THR A 617 -16.09 0.83 5.42
C THR A 617 -15.63 0.66 3.98
N GLY A 618 -14.47 0.02 3.79
CA GLY A 618 -13.98 -0.40 2.47
C GLY A 618 -13.10 0.62 1.75
N TYR A 619 -12.63 1.66 2.45
CA TYR A 619 -11.78 2.69 1.86
C TYR A 619 -10.49 2.12 1.26
N CYS A 620 -10.07 2.74 0.18
CA CYS A 620 -8.80 2.54 -0.51
C CYS A 620 -8.52 3.78 -1.36
N ASP A 621 -7.26 3.98 -1.68
CA ASP A 621 -6.83 5.01 -2.63
C ASP A 621 -5.47 4.61 -3.26
N ALA A 622 -4.89 5.48 -4.09
CA ALA A 622 -3.65 5.17 -4.79
C ALA A 622 -2.41 5.25 -3.88
N GLN A 623 -2.53 5.83 -2.69
CA GLN A 623 -1.47 5.88 -1.68
C GLN A 623 -1.29 4.55 -0.96
N CYS A 624 -2.24 3.61 -1.10
CA CYS A 624 -2.24 2.33 -0.37
C CYS A 624 -2.20 2.49 1.16
N PRO A 625 -3.08 3.32 1.75
CA PRO A 625 -3.03 3.77 3.14
C PRO A 625 -2.98 2.60 4.12
N ARG A 626 -2.10 2.74 5.12
CA ARG A 626 -1.88 1.76 6.19
C ARG A 626 -2.45 2.21 7.53
N ASP A 627 -2.98 3.42 7.60
CA ASP A 627 -3.66 4.04 8.73
C ASP A 627 -5.13 3.61 8.86
N ILE A 628 -5.62 2.80 7.92
CA ILE A 628 -6.98 2.27 7.94
C ILE A 628 -7.10 1.18 9.01
N LYS A 629 -8.01 1.41 9.98
CA LYS A 629 -8.24 0.53 11.13
C LYS A 629 -8.84 -0.83 10.78
N PHE A 630 -9.68 -0.92 9.74
CA PHE A 630 -10.30 -2.17 9.31
C PHE A 630 -10.20 -2.35 7.79
N ILE A 631 -9.61 -3.46 7.34
CA ILE A 631 -9.43 -3.77 5.91
C ILE A 631 -9.99 -5.17 5.65
N ASN A 632 -10.93 -5.29 4.72
CA ASN A 632 -11.57 -6.56 4.34
C ASN A 632 -12.13 -7.37 5.53
N GLY A 633 -12.71 -6.67 6.52
CA GLY A 633 -13.30 -7.27 7.72
C GLY A 633 -12.28 -7.76 8.75
N VAL A 634 -11.02 -7.31 8.65
CA VAL A 634 -9.93 -7.63 9.59
C VAL A 634 -9.42 -6.32 10.20
N ALA A 635 -9.25 -6.27 11.52
CA ALA A 635 -8.64 -5.12 12.18
C ALA A 635 -7.15 -5.06 11.83
N ASN A 636 -6.66 -3.88 11.50
CA ASN A 636 -5.25 -3.62 11.20
C ASN A 636 -4.41 -3.44 12.48
N SER A 637 -4.77 -4.17 13.54
CA SER A 637 -4.23 -4.00 14.89
C SER A 637 -2.86 -4.66 15.09
N VAL A 638 -2.57 -5.73 14.34
CA VAL A 638 -1.33 -6.50 14.49
C VAL A 638 -0.17 -5.75 13.83
N GLY A 639 0.83 -5.41 14.65
CA GLY A 639 1.98 -4.60 14.24
C GLY A 639 1.64 -3.11 14.04
N TRP A 640 0.55 -2.64 14.64
CA TRP A 640 0.19 -1.22 14.65
C TRP A 640 1.26 -0.38 15.33
N THR A 641 1.68 0.68 14.66
CA THR A 641 2.66 1.65 15.15
C THR A 641 1.98 3.02 15.28
N PRO A 642 1.81 3.54 16.50
CA PRO A 642 1.28 4.89 16.72
C PRO A 642 2.10 5.94 15.97
N SER A 643 1.44 6.92 15.36
CA SER A 643 2.13 8.03 14.74
C SER A 643 2.80 8.91 15.80
N PRO A 644 4.07 9.34 15.62
CA PRO A 644 4.74 10.21 16.58
C PRO A 644 4.22 11.65 16.57
N ASN A 645 3.54 12.06 15.49
CA ASN A 645 3.05 13.43 15.28
C ASN A 645 1.53 13.50 15.01
N ASP A 646 0.79 12.41 15.25
CA ASP A 646 -0.67 12.36 15.20
C ASP A 646 -1.18 11.53 16.39
N THR A 647 -1.97 12.15 17.27
CA THR A 647 -2.51 11.50 18.47
C THR A 647 -3.70 10.58 18.21
N ASN A 648 -4.27 10.62 17.00
CA ASN A 648 -5.46 9.88 16.60
C ASN A 648 -5.16 8.76 15.58
N ALA A 649 -4.01 8.82 14.91
CA ALA A 649 -3.63 7.87 13.87
C ALA A 649 -2.33 7.08 14.16
N GLY A 650 -2.17 6.01 13.41
CA GLY A 650 -0.98 5.15 13.39
C GLY A 650 -1.00 4.36 12.10
N THR A 651 -0.09 3.39 11.97
CA THR A 651 -0.01 2.55 10.77
C THR A 651 0.05 1.09 11.14
N GLY A 652 -0.79 0.28 10.50
CA GLY A 652 -0.77 -1.17 10.63
C GLY A 652 0.10 -1.85 9.59
N THR A 653 0.11 -3.18 9.61
CA THR A 653 0.91 -3.99 8.68
C THR A 653 0.27 -4.15 7.30
N MET A 654 -1.05 -3.99 7.23
CA MET A 654 -1.82 -4.01 5.98
C MET A 654 -2.04 -2.59 5.47
N GLY A 655 -2.11 -2.46 4.16
CA GLY A 655 -2.64 -1.27 3.49
C GLY A 655 -3.72 -1.65 2.48
N THR A 656 -4.40 -0.64 1.93
CA THR A 656 -5.56 -0.83 1.04
C THR A 656 -5.45 0.06 -0.20
N CYS A 657 -5.13 -0.55 -1.33
CA CYS A 657 -4.85 0.13 -2.59
C CYS A 657 -6.05 0.10 -3.54
N CYS A 658 -6.28 1.16 -4.30
CA CYS A 658 -7.10 1.12 -5.53
C CYS A 658 -6.82 2.34 -6.43
N PRO A 659 -7.23 2.31 -7.71
CA PRO A 659 -7.21 3.49 -8.55
C PRO A 659 -7.97 4.66 -7.94
N GLU A 660 -7.46 5.86 -8.20
CA GLU A 660 -7.96 7.12 -7.65
C GLU A 660 -7.99 8.19 -8.75
N MET A 661 -8.99 9.07 -8.70
CA MET A 661 -9.09 10.24 -9.57
C MET A 661 -9.37 11.46 -8.71
N ASP A 662 -8.35 12.26 -8.49
CA ASP A 662 -8.44 13.52 -7.79
C ASP A 662 -9.02 14.58 -8.72
N VAL A 663 -10.32 14.77 -8.59
CA VAL A 663 -11.02 15.85 -9.31
C VAL A 663 -10.56 17.19 -8.75
N TRP A 664 -10.32 17.25 -7.44
CA TRP A 664 -10.02 18.48 -6.74
C TRP A 664 -9.24 18.22 -5.47
N GLU A 665 -7.99 18.67 -5.44
CA GLU A 665 -7.23 18.89 -4.20
C GLU A 665 -6.93 20.36 -4.12
N ALA A 666 -7.32 21.04 -3.04
CA ALA A 666 -7.13 22.49 -2.97
C ALA A 666 -7.25 23.09 -1.58
N ASN A 667 -6.66 24.27 -1.48
CA ASN A 667 -7.02 25.31 -0.51
C ASN A 667 -7.22 26.64 -1.23
N SER A 668 -7.27 27.75 -0.50
CA SER A 668 -7.43 29.08 -1.10
C SER A 668 -6.24 29.52 -1.96
N ILE A 669 -5.08 28.87 -1.85
CA ILE A 669 -3.83 29.28 -2.50
C ILE A 669 -3.54 28.46 -3.75
N SER A 670 -3.81 27.16 -3.74
CA SER A 670 -3.43 26.27 -4.83
C SER A 670 -4.44 25.15 -5.02
N THR A 671 -4.47 24.61 -6.24
CA THR A 671 -5.30 23.46 -6.59
C THR A 671 -4.62 22.56 -7.60
N ALA A 672 -4.90 21.26 -7.52
CA ALA A 672 -4.51 20.24 -8.49
C ALA A 672 -5.69 19.33 -8.85
N PHE A 673 -5.60 18.71 -10.03
CA PHE A 673 -6.41 17.54 -10.40
C PHE A 673 -5.50 16.49 -11.03
N THR A 674 -5.70 15.23 -10.64
CA THR A 674 -4.67 14.19 -10.79
C THR A 674 -5.31 12.80 -10.95
N PRO A 675 -5.16 12.10 -12.09
CA PRO A 675 -5.47 10.68 -12.21
C PRO A 675 -4.33 9.81 -11.67
N HIS A 676 -4.70 8.80 -10.89
CA HIS A 676 -3.80 7.83 -10.27
C HIS A 676 -4.21 6.40 -10.66
N PRO A 677 -3.69 5.87 -11.78
CA PRO A 677 -3.96 4.49 -12.19
C PRO A 677 -3.18 3.49 -11.32
N CYS A 678 -3.71 2.27 -11.22
CA CYS A 678 -3.03 1.14 -10.61
C CYS A 678 -3.01 -0.05 -11.56
N THR A 679 -2.06 -0.96 -11.37
CA THR A 679 -2.02 -2.25 -12.11
C THR A 679 -3.09 -3.24 -11.64
N ILE A 680 -3.80 -2.92 -10.56
CA ILE A 680 -4.97 -3.64 -10.05
C ILE A 680 -6.25 -2.89 -10.39
N GLN A 681 -7.38 -3.59 -10.30
CA GLN A 681 -8.71 -3.01 -10.38
C GLN A 681 -9.45 -3.28 -9.07
N GLY A 682 -10.22 -2.28 -8.63
CA GLY A 682 -10.93 -2.28 -7.35
C GLY A 682 -9.99 -2.21 -6.15
N GLN A 683 -10.57 -2.25 -4.96
CA GLN A 683 -9.82 -2.34 -3.70
C GLN A 683 -8.92 -3.58 -3.70
N SER A 684 -7.72 -3.50 -3.14
CA SER A 684 -6.87 -4.66 -2.85
C SER A 684 -6.04 -4.43 -1.60
N THR A 685 -5.92 -5.45 -0.76
CA THR A 685 -5.02 -5.41 0.40
C THR A 685 -3.58 -5.63 -0.05
N CYS A 686 -2.67 -4.86 0.53
CA CYS A 686 -1.22 -5.02 0.37
C CYS A 686 -0.57 -5.28 1.74
N THR A 687 0.69 -5.75 1.74
CA THR A 687 1.55 -5.79 2.95
C THR A 687 3.01 -5.48 2.60
N GLY A 688 3.79 -4.99 3.56
CA GLY A 688 5.22 -4.75 3.39
C GLY A 688 5.55 -3.81 2.22
N SER A 689 6.58 -4.13 1.43
CA SER A 689 6.98 -3.31 0.27
C SER A 689 5.93 -3.25 -0.84
N ALA A 690 4.91 -4.14 -0.82
CA ALA A 690 3.79 -4.06 -1.75
C ALA A 690 2.80 -2.93 -1.40
N CYS A 691 2.81 -2.41 -0.16
CA CYS A 691 2.03 -1.21 0.24
C CYS A 691 2.72 0.12 -0.02
N SER A 692 3.82 0.08 -0.78
CA SER A 692 4.62 1.25 -1.16
C SER A 692 5.37 1.90 0.02
N ALA A 693 6.65 2.17 -0.22
CA ALA A 693 7.36 3.28 0.42
C ALA A 693 7.33 4.48 -0.55
N PRO A 694 7.57 5.72 -0.10
CA PRO A 694 7.57 6.89 -0.98
C PRO A 694 8.54 6.71 -2.16
N ASN A 695 8.10 7.01 -3.39
CA ASN A 695 8.88 6.94 -4.64
C ASN A 695 9.26 5.53 -5.13
N VAL A 696 8.53 4.47 -4.74
CA VAL A 696 8.82 3.10 -5.19
C VAL A 696 8.07 2.75 -6.48
N THR A 697 8.80 2.57 -7.58
CA THR A 697 8.27 2.09 -8.88
C THR A 697 7.66 0.67 -8.82
N GLN A 698 7.98 -0.09 -7.77
CA GLN A 698 7.53 -1.46 -7.55
C GLN A 698 6.13 -1.58 -6.91
N GLY A 699 5.56 -0.48 -6.39
CA GLY A 699 4.20 -0.46 -5.82
C GLY A 699 3.11 -0.74 -6.86
N THR A 700 1.91 -1.11 -6.43
CA THR A 700 0.81 -1.47 -7.35
C THR A 700 0.10 -0.25 -7.95
N CYS A 701 0.12 0.89 -7.26
CA CYS A 701 -0.52 2.14 -7.66
C CYS A 701 0.49 3.23 -8.01
N ASP A 702 0.08 4.18 -8.85
CA ASP A 702 0.82 5.42 -9.09
C ASP A 702 0.49 6.45 -8.01
N GLN A 703 1.37 6.58 -7.01
CA GLN A 703 1.19 7.52 -5.90
C GLN A 703 1.36 8.98 -6.32
N ALA A 704 2.19 9.25 -7.33
CA ALA A 704 2.49 10.62 -7.75
C ALA A 704 1.44 11.17 -8.72
N GLY A 705 0.81 10.28 -9.50
CA GLY A 705 -0.21 10.65 -10.48
C GLY A 705 0.34 11.48 -11.65
N CYS A 706 -0.57 11.94 -12.51
CA CYS A 706 -0.28 12.95 -13.52
C CYS A 706 -1.01 14.26 -13.22
N ASP A 707 -0.38 15.15 -12.45
CA ASP A 707 -1.04 16.33 -11.90
C ASP A 707 -1.09 17.51 -12.87
N PHE A 708 -2.19 18.27 -12.82
CA PHE A 708 -2.25 19.64 -13.33
C PHE A 708 -2.54 20.61 -12.19
N ASN A 709 -1.50 21.29 -11.72
CA ASN A 709 -1.59 22.46 -10.86
C ASN A 709 -1.13 23.69 -11.67
N ALA A 710 -2.01 24.67 -11.86
CA ALA A 710 -1.73 25.82 -12.73
C ALA A 710 -0.49 26.63 -12.30
N TYR A 711 -0.27 26.78 -11.00
CA TYR A 711 0.91 27.45 -10.46
C TYR A 711 2.18 26.64 -10.75
N ARG A 712 2.14 25.31 -10.53
CA ARG A 712 3.22 24.38 -10.87
C ARG A 712 3.55 24.38 -12.37
N MET A 713 2.53 24.62 -13.21
CA MET A 713 2.67 24.78 -14.66
C MET A 713 3.05 26.20 -15.10
N GLY A 714 3.44 27.07 -14.17
CA GLY A 714 4.00 28.40 -14.45
C GLY A 714 2.98 29.52 -14.65
N VAL A 715 1.68 29.28 -14.44
CA VAL A 715 0.62 30.29 -14.59
C VAL A 715 0.18 30.79 -13.21
N LEU A 716 0.95 31.75 -12.71
CA LEU A 716 0.96 32.12 -11.28
C LEU A 716 -0.30 32.88 -10.80
N ASN A 717 -1.10 33.43 -11.70
CA ASN A 717 -2.31 34.19 -11.39
C ASN A 717 -3.60 33.49 -11.82
N ALA A 718 -3.55 32.19 -12.18
CA ALA A 718 -4.74 31.45 -12.61
C ALA A 718 -5.73 31.21 -11.47
N PHE A 719 -5.23 31.06 -10.25
CA PHE A 719 -6.01 30.65 -9.08
C PHE A 719 -5.38 31.22 -7.81
N GLY A 720 -6.18 31.82 -6.93
CA GLY A 720 -5.69 32.32 -5.65
C GLY A 720 -6.62 33.37 -5.03
N PRO A 721 -6.28 33.90 -3.84
CA PRO A 721 -7.15 34.83 -3.14
C PRO A 721 -7.07 36.24 -3.75
N GLY A 722 -8.22 36.88 -3.94
CA GLY A 722 -8.33 38.26 -4.41
C GLY A 722 -8.54 38.39 -5.92
N SER A 723 -8.99 39.58 -6.35
CA SER A 723 -9.41 39.87 -7.72
C SER A 723 -8.27 39.96 -8.75
N SER A 724 -7.01 39.85 -8.31
CA SER A 724 -5.84 39.76 -9.21
C SER A 724 -5.68 38.38 -9.84
N ASN A 725 -6.35 37.37 -9.29
CA ASN A 725 -6.36 36.01 -9.82
C ASN A 725 -7.58 35.80 -10.73
N VAL A 726 -7.40 34.99 -11.77
CA VAL A 726 -8.48 34.66 -12.71
C VAL A 726 -9.65 33.99 -11.97
N ILE A 727 -9.34 33.00 -11.13
CA ILE A 727 -10.29 32.42 -10.19
C ILE A 727 -9.99 32.96 -8.80
N ASN A 728 -10.88 33.78 -8.27
CA ASN A 728 -10.77 34.38 -6.94
C ASN A 728 -11.30 33.42 -5.88
N THR A 729 -10.41 32.86 -5.07
CA THR A 729 -10.77 31.85 -4.05
C THR A 729 -11.45 32.42 -2.81
N GLN A 730 -11.57 33.75 -2.67
CA GLN A 730 -12.37 34.38 -1.61
C GLN A 730 -13.88 34.31 -1.88
N GLN A 731 -14.28 33.75 -3.02
CA GLN A 731 -15.67 33.61 -3.43
C GLN A 731 -15.90 32.17 -3.90
N LYS A 732 -17.13 31.69 -3.75
CA LYS A 732 -17.56 30.42 -4.34
C LYS A 732 -17.40 30.44 -5.87
N PHE A 733 -17.01 29.31 -6.44
CA PHE A 733 -16.94 29.10 -7.89
C PHE A 733 -17.34 27.66 -8.24
N THR A 734 -17.64 27.43 -9.51
CA THR A 734 -17.93 26.11 -10.07
C THR A 734 -16.66 25.51 -10.68
N VAL A 735 -16.44 24.23 -10.46
CA VAL A 735 -15.41 23.40 -11.09
C VAL A 735 -16.09 22.40 -12.02
N VAL A 736 -15.64 22.33 -13.26
CA VAL A 736 -16.15 21.39 -14.28
C VAL A 736 -14.99 20.52 -14.74
N THR A 737 -15.17 19.20 -14.69
CA THR A 737 -14.18 18.24 -15.19
C THR A 737 -14.82 17.33 -16.24
N GLN A 738 -14.24 17.32 -17.44
CA GLN A 738 -14.70 16.49 -18.55
C GLN A 738 -13.69 15.37 -18.80
N PHE A 739 -14.19 14.15 -18.91
CA PHE A 739 -13.38 12.97 -19.20
C PHE A 739 -13.67 12.54 -20.63
N ILE A 740 -12.84 12.98 -21.57
CA ILE A 740 -13.08 12.85 -23.00
C ILE A 740 -12.74 11.44 -23.48
N GLY A 741 -13.69 10.77 -24.13
CA GLY A 741 -13.49 9.46 -24.74
C GLY A 741 -13.79 8.27 -23.83
N ASN A 742 -13.90 7.10 -24.46
CA ASN A 742 -13.94 5.80 -23.79
C ASN A 742 -13.21 4.75 -24.66
N PRO A 743 -11.90 4.49 -24.44
CA PRO A 743 -11.09 4.93 -23.29
C PRO A 743 -10.88 6.46 -23.24
N ILE A 744 -10.73 6.99 -22.02
CA ILE A 744 -10.40 8.38 -21.75
C ILE A 744 -9.06 8.70 -22.41
N THR A 745 -9.03 9.74 -23.23
CA THR A 745 -7.82 10.24 -23.90
C THR A 745 -7.38 11.60 -23.37
N GLU A 746 -8.31 12.33 -22.75
CA GLU A 746 -8.08 13.68 -22.27
C GLU A 746 -8.98 13.99 -21.06
N ILE A 747 -8.43 14.65 -20.03
CA ILE A 747 -9.20 15.21 -18.92
C ILE A 747 -9.11 16.73 -19.00
N ARG A 748 -10.25 17.37 -19.26
CA ARG A 748 -10.35 18.84 -19.38
C ARG A 748 -10.94 19.46 -18.14
N ARG A 749 -10.57 20.71 -17.90
CA ARG A 749 -10.99 21.51 -16.75
C ARG A 749 -11.53 22.86 -17.20
N PHE A 750 -12.66 23.26 -16.63
CA PHE A 750 -13.20 24.62 -16.70
C PHE A 750 -13.61 25.09 -15.31
N TYR A 751 -13.72 26.41 -15.18
CA TYR A 751 -14.24 27.07 -14.00
C TYR A 751 -15.36 28.01 -14.39
N VAL A 752 -16.35 28.18 -13.52
CA VAL A 752 -17.36 29.23 -13.66
C VAL A 752 -17.37 30.08 -12.41
N GLN A 753 -17.12 31.37 -12.55
CA GLN A 753 -17.21 32.32 -11.44
C GLN A 753 -17.93 33.58 -11.90
N ASN A 754 -18.90 34.03 -11.10
CA ASN A 754 -19.71 35.22 -11.42
C ASN A 754 -20.36 35.15 -12.82
N GLY A 755 -20.77 33.94 -13.24
CA GLY A 755 -21.41 33.68 -14.53
C GLY A 755 -20.45 33.63 -15.73
N GLN A 756 -19.14 33.85 -15.53
CA GLN A 756 -18.12 33.78 -16.57
C GLN A 756 -17.46 32.40 -16.60
N VAL A 757 -17.25 31.86 -17.80
CA VAL A 757 -16.59 30.58 -18.03
C VAL A 757 -15.11 30.79 -18.35
N PHE A 758 -14.24 30.16 -17.56
CA PHE A 758 -12.80 30.17 -17.73
C PHE A 758 -12.33 28.76 -18.10
N ALA A 759 -11.63 28.63 -19.22
CA ALA A 759 -10.89 27.40 -19.49
C ALA A 759 -9.69 27.30 -18.55
N ASN A 760 -9.27 26.07 -18.24
CA ASN A 760 -7.99 25.83 -17.58
C ASN A 760 -6.86 26.54 -18.37
N PRO A 761 -5.87 27.17 -17.71
CA PRO A 761 -4.81 27.88 -18.42
C PRO A 761 -3.89 26.91 -19.16
N SER A 762 -3.29 27.37 -20.25
CA SER A 762 -2.23 26.60 -20.92
C SER A 762 -0.94 26.64 -20.11
N SER A 763 -0.23 25.53 -20.08
CA SER A 763 1.10 25.43 -19.46
C SER A 763 2.06 26.51 -19.98
N ALA A 764 2.80 27.14 -19.08
CA ALA A 764 3.90 28.05 -19.37
C ALA A 764 5.28 27.38 -19.26
N ILE A 765 5.34 26.09 -18.92
CA ILE A 765 6.58 25.33 -18.83
C ILE A 765 7.10 24.99 -20.22
N SER A 766 8.37 25.30 -20.47
CA SER A 766 9.02 24.98 -21.75
C SER A 766 8.98 23.49 -22.05
N GLY A 767 8.55 23.12 -23.26
CA GLY A 767 8.40 21.73 -23.68
C GLY A 767 7.09 21.06 -23.23
N VAL A 768 6.23 21.73 -22.46
CA VAL A 768 4.93 21.21 -22.03
C VAL A 768 3.82 22.13 -22.52
N THR A 769 3.03 21.67 -23.49
CA THR A 769 1.98 22.46 -24.15
C THR A 769 0.59 21.94 -23.82
N GLY A 770 -0.42 22.80 -23.97
CA GLY A 770 -1.82 22.46 -23.70
C GLY A 770 -2.30 22.84 -22.29
N ASN A 771 -3.58 22.61 -22.02
CA ASN A 771 -4.29 22.98 -20.80
C ASN A 771 -5.12 21.83 -20.19
N SER A 772 -4.85 20.60 -20.59
CA SER A 772 -5.58 19.41 -20.19
C SER A 772 -4.61 18.26 -19.98
N LEU A 773 -5.05 17.24 -19.24
CA LEU A 773 -4.25 16.04 -19.01
C LEU A 773 -4.48 15.05 -20.15
N SER A 774 -3.39 14.51 -20.70
CA SER A 774 -3.34 13.42 -21.67
C SER A 774 -2.03 12.67 -21.46
N ASP A 775 -1.88 11.45 -21.98
CA ASP A 775 -0.62 10.70 -21.84
C ASP A 775 0.59 11.48 -22.38
N SER A 776 0.41 12.28 -23.45
CA SER A 776 1.47 13.13 -24.00
C SER A 776 1.80 14.33 -23.11
N PHE A 777 0.80 15.00 -22.53
CA PHE A 777 1.02 16.04 -21.52
C PHE A 777 1.78 15.47 -20.32
N CYS A 778 1.34 14.32 -19.80
CA CYS A 778 1.96 13.64 -18.67
C CYS A 778 3.43 13.31 -18.94
N ALA A 779 3.74 12.73 -20.11
CA ALA A 779 5.11 12.43 -20.49
C ALA A 779 5.99 13.68 -20.60
N ALA A 780 5.48 14.75 -21.20
CA ALA A 780 6.20 16.02 -21.32
C ALA A 780 6.43 16.68 -19.96
N GLN A 781 5.40 16.72 -19.10
CA GLN A 781 5.44 17.29 -17.75
C GLN A 781 6.47 16.57 -16.87
N LYS A 782 6.39 15.23 -16.80
CA LYS A 782 7.34 14.42 -16.02
C LYS A 782 8.77 14.59 -16.52
N THR A 783 8.97 14.66 -17.84
CA THR A 783 10.30 14.92 -18.43
C THR A 783 10.83 16.31 -18.07
N ALA A 784 10.00 17.35 -18.19
CA ALA A 784 10.39 18.73 -17.88
C ALA A 784 10.71 18.94 -16.39
N PHE A 785 10.03 18.22 -15.50
CA PHE A 785 10.24 18.29 -14.05
C PHE A 785 11.30 17.32 -13.53
N GLY A 786 11.77 16.38 -14.37
CA GLY A 786 12.71 15.33 -13.97
C GLY A 786 12.09 14.30 -13.02
N ASP A 787 10.77 14.12 -13.11
CA ASP A 787 10.01 13.18 -12.28
C ASP A 787 9.91 11.81 -13.00
N PRO A 788 9.98 10.67 -12.27
CA PRO A 788 9.67 9.37 -12.86
C PRO A 788 8.24 9.33 -13.39
N ASN A 789 8.04 8.83 -14.62
CA ASN A 789 6.72 8.67 -15.19
C ASN A 789 6.08 7.33 -14.75
N THR A 790 5.75 7.22 -13.46
CA THR A 790 5.04 6.09 -12.88
C THR A 790 3.61 5.97 -13.41
N PHE A 791 2.97 7.09 -13.76
CA PHE A 791 1.66 7.14 -14.41
C PHE A 791 1.60 6.23 -15.66
N ALA A 792 2.53 6.42 -16.60
CA ALA A 792 2.61 5.57 -17.79
C ALA A 792 2.92 4.11 -17.45
N GLN A 793 3.77 3.86 -16.45
CA GLN A 793 4.12 2.50 -15.99
C GLN A 793 2.93 1.74 -15.38
N LYS A 794 1.94 2.45 -14.83
CA LYS A 794 0.72 1.87 -14.24
C LYS A 794 -0.48 1.88 -15.19
N GLY A 795 -0.26 2.15 -16.47
CA GLY A 795 -1.27 2.06 -17.53
C GLY A 795 -1.82 3.39 -18.02
N GLY A 796 -1.35 4.52 -17.48
CA GLY A 796 -1.72 5.86 -17.92
C GLY A 796 -3.23 6.10 -17.99
N MET A 797 -3.67 6.88 -18.98
CA MET A 797 -5.10 7.17 -19.17
C MET A 797 -5.93 5.92 -19.47
N ALA A 798 -5.35 4.92 -20.14
CA ALA A 798 -6.04 3.65 -20.40
C ALA A 798 -6.32 2.88 -19.09
N GLY A 799 -5.38 2.87 -18.15
CA GLY A 799 -5.57 2.30 -16.81
C GLY A 799 -6.66 3.04 -16.04
N MET A 800 -6.65 4.37 -16.08
CA MET A 800 -7.69 5.21 -15.49
C MET A 800 -9.07 4.98 -16.12
N SER A 801 -9.11 4.69 -17.42
CA SER A 801 -10.35 4.36 -18.14
C SER A 801 -11.00 3.07 -17.66
N GLN A 802 -10.21 2.09 -17.25
CA GLN A 802 -10.73 0.82 -16.74
C GLN A 802 -11.49 1.02 -15.43
N SER A 803 -10.92 1.77 -14.49
CA SER A 803 -11.58 2.08 -13.22
C SER A 803 -12.77 3.02 -13.41
N ALA A 804 -12.66 4.03 -14.28
CA ALA A 804 -13.77 4.90 -14.66
C ALA A 804 -14.97 4.13 -15.23
N ASN A 805 -14.75 3.08 -16.02
CA ASN A 805 -15.81 2.25 -16.59
C ASN A 805 -16.43 1.28 -15.57
N ALA A 806 -15.63 0.77 -14.64
CA ALA A 806 -16.11 -0.09 -13.55
C ALA A 806 -17.06 0.68 -12.62
N GLY A 807 -16.77 1.96 -12.38
CA GLY A 807 -17.50 2.82 -11.47
C GLY A 807 -16.71 3.04 -10.18
N MET A 808 -16.68 4.28 -9.71
CA MET A 808 -15.92 4.68 -8.52
C MET A 808 -16.80 5.50 -7.56
N VAL A 809 -16.47 5.42 -6.27
CA VAL A 809 -17.18 6.11 -5.19
C VAL A 809 -16.69 7.54 -5.07
N LEU A 810 -17.61 8.50 -4.96
CA LEU A 810 -17.28 9.90 -4.69
C LEU A 810 -16.90 10.08 -3.22
N VAL A 811 -15.73 10.67 -2.99
CA VAL A 811 -15.18 10.99 -1.68
C VAL A 811 -15.06 12.52 -1.54
N LEU A 812 -15.48 13.05 -0.38
CA LEU A 812 -15.33 14.46 -0.02
C LEU A 812 -14.66 14.55 1.35
N SER A 813 -13.64 15.40 1.51
CA SER A 813 -12.84 15.43 2.73
C SER A 813 -12.24 16.79 3.05
N ILE A 814 -11.80 16.95 4.29
CA ILE A 814 -10.93 18.04 4.74
C ILE A 814 -9.86 17.46 5.65
N TRP A 815 -8.59 17.76 5.36
CA TRP A 815 -7.45 17.20 6.07
C TRP A 815 -6.21 18.09 6.01
N ASP A 816 -5.31 17.89 6.96
CA ASP A 816 -3.92 18.36 6.97
C ASP A 816 -2.96 17.18 6.87
N ASP A 817 -1.72 17.45 6.47
CA ASP A 817 -0.79 16.40 6.04
C ASP A 817 0.36 16.19 7.03
N HIS A 818 0.27 15.10 7.79
CA HIS A 818 1.30 14.69 8.75
C HIS A 818 2.57 14.09 8.12
N ALA A 819 2.59 13.88 6.80
CA ALA A 819 3.74 13.33 6.09
C ALA A 819 4.60 14.42 5.42
N ALA A 820 3.98 15.39 4.77
CA ALA A 820 4.67 16.42 3.98
C ALA A 820 4.11 17.84 4.14
N ASN A 821 3.29 18.10 5.18
CA ASN A 821 2.76 19.42 5.53
C ASN A 821 2.02 20.13 4.37
N MET A 822 1.45 19.37 3.42
CA MET A 822 0.76 19.87 2.23
C MET A 822 1.64 20.63 1.24
N LEU A 823 2.97 20.62 1.44
CA LEU A 823 3.90 21.38 0.61
C LEU A 823 3.89 20.94 -0.86
N TRP A 824 3.55 19.67 -1.11
CA TRP A 824 3.41 19.12 -2.45
C TRP A 824 2.25 19.75 -3.24
N LEU A 825 1.29 20.39 -2.58
CA LEU A 825 0.16 21.09 -3.19
C LEU A 825 0.39 22.59 -3.33
N ASP A 826 0.88 23.27 -2.29
CA ASP A 826 0.77 24.73 -2.17
C ASP A 826 2.09 25.50 -1.93
N ALA A 827 3.22 24.79 -1.84
CA ALA A 827 4.54 25.38 -1.53
C ALA A 827 5.65 24.81 -2.45
N PRO A 828 6.91 25.23 -2.30
CA PRO A 828 8.05 24.51 -2.91
C PRO A 828 8.25 23.10 -2.32
N TYR A 829 8.21 22.06 -3.17
CA TYR A 829 8.43 20.67 -2.75
C TYR A 829 9.26 19.84 -3.75
N PRO A 830 10.24 19.05 -3.27
CA PRO A 830 10.70 18.97 -1.87
C PRO A 830 11.35 20.28 -1.41
N PRO A 831 11.26 20.64 -0.11
CA PRO A 831 11.74 21.93 0.40
C PRO A 831 13.26 22.10 0.27
N THR A 832 13.99 21.02 -0.03
CA THR A 832 15.44 21.02 -0.28
C THR A 832 15.84 21.40 -1.70
N LYS A 833 14.92 21.39 -2.67
CA LYS A 833 15.20 21.81 -4.05
C LYS A 833 14.96 23.32 -4.21
N SER A 834 15.70 23.93 -5.13
CA SER A 834 15.50 25.35 -5.45
C SER A 834 14.06 25.60 -5.91
N PRO A 835 13.34 26.59 -5.35
CA PRO A 835 12.01 26.99 -5.81
C PRO A 835 11.97 27.38 -7.30
N SER A 836 13.10 27.80 -7.88
CA SER A 836 13.22 28.16 -9.29
C SER A 836 13.32 26.96 -10.24
N ALA A 837 13.53 25.75 -9.73
CA ALA A 837 13.62 24.56 -10.57
C ALA A 837 12.22 24.16 -11.09
N PRO A 838 12.11 23.71 -12.36
CA PRO A 838 10.82 23.30 -12.93
C PRO A 838 10.10 22.27 -12.05
N GLY A 839 8.81 22.50 -11.80
CA GLY A 839 7.96 21.58 -11.04
C GLY A 839 8.14 21.59 -9.52
N VAL A 840 9.05 22.41 -8.96
CA VAL A 840 9.27 22.49 -7.50
C VAL A 840 8.23 23.35 -6.82
N THR A 841 8.02 24.59 -7.26
CA THR A 841 7.05 25.50 -6.62
C THR A 841 5.64 25.21 -7.11
N ARG A 842 4.75 24.83 -6.17
CA ARG A 842 3.34 24.50 -6.46
C ARG A 842 2.34 25.55 -5.99
N GLY A 843 2.80 26.57 -5.27
CA GLY A 843 1.99 27.70 -4.80
C GLY A 843 2.84 28.75 -4.09
N THR A 844 2.18 29.70 -3.42
CA THR A 844 2.84 30.82 -2.75
C THR A 844 3.08 30.59 -1.25
N CYS A 845 2.71 29.42 -0.72
CA CYS A 845 2.89 29.11 0.70
C CYS A 845 4.38 28.99 1.06
N SER A 846 4.70 29.28 2.31
CA SER A 846 6.06 29.16 2.84
C SER A 846 6.50 27.69 2.85
N PRO A 847 7.78 27.36 2.55
CA PRO A 847 8.31 26.02 2.73
C PRO A 847 8.23 25.48 4.17
N ASN A 848 7.98 26.35 5.16
CA ASN A 848 7.81 25.99 6.58
C ASN A 848 6.35 26.03 7.05
N SER A 849 5.39 26.16 6.12
CA SER A 849 3.96 26.15 6.45
C SER A 849 3.43 24.73 6.62
N GLY A 850 2.17 24.61 7.06
CA GLY A 850 1.40 23.37 7.02
C GLY A 850 1.72 22.32 8.07
N ALA A 851 2.54 22.63 9.08
CA ALA A 851 2.74 21.73 10.21
C ALA A 851 1.40 21.47 10.94
N PRO A 852 0.93 20.21 11.08
CA PRO A 852 -0.41 19.88 11.59
C PRO A 852 -0.78 20.60 12.90
N THR A 853 0.03 20.45 13.94
CA THR A 853 -0.15 21.13 15.24
C THR A 853 -0.31 22.66 15.14
N GLN A 854 0.34 23.30 14.14
CA GLN A 854 0.21 24.72 13.89
C GLN A 854 -1.12 25.02 13.18
N VAL A 855 -1.47 24.26 12.14
CA VAL A 855 -2.69 24.51 11.35
C VAL A 855 -3.94 24.22 12.17
N GLU A 856 -3.97 23.12 12.93
CA GLU A 856 -5.02 22.75 13.88
C GLU A 856 -5.31 23.87 14.89
N SER A 857 -4.26 24.50 15.42
CA SER A 857 -4.39 25.55 16.43
C SER A 857 -4.71 26.94 15.84
N GLN A 858 -4.14 27.27 14.68
CA GLN A 858 -4.32 28.58 14.05
C GLN A 858 -5.61 28.68 13.23
N SER A 859 -6.07 27.56 12.68
CA SER A 859 -7.20 27.52 11.74
C SER A 859 -8.30 26.52 12.12
N PRO A 860 -8.68 26.36 13.41
CA PRO A 860 -9.64 25.34 13.83
C PRO A 860 -11.03 25.52 13.23
N ASN A 861 -11.37 26.76 12.84
CA ASN A 861 -12.65 27.10 12.23
C ASN A 861 -12.63 27.04 10.70
N ALA A 862 -11.51 26.65 10.08
CA ALA A 862 -11.46 26.41 8.64
C ALA A 862 -12.53 25.38 8.26
N GLN A 863 -13.15 25.59 7.11
CA GLN A 863 -14.15 24.69 6.57
C GLN A 863 -14.16 24.77 5.05
N VAL A 864 -14.58 23.68 4.43
CA VAL A 864 -14.84 23.59 2.99
C VAL A 864 -16.32 23.35 2.77
N ILE A 865 -16.87 23.98 1.74
CA ILE A 865 -18.26 23.77 1.32
C ILE A 865 -18.27 23.23 -0.10
N TYR A 866 -18.75 22.01 -0.28
CA TYR A 866 -19.05 21.42 -1.58
C TYR A 866 -20.55 21.52 -1.83
N SER A 867 -20.96 21.98 -3.01
CA SER A 867 -22.39 22.10 -3.31
C SER A 867 -22.71 21.88 -4.77
N ASN A 868 -23.99 21.71 -5.08
CA ASN A 868 -24.49 21.74 -6.46
C ASN A 868 -23.79 20.71 -7.37
N ILE A 869 -23.58 19.49 -6.86
CA ILE A 869 -22.97 18.40 -7.62
C ILE A 869 -23.87 18.02 -8.80
N LYS A 870 -23.29 17.93 -10.00
CA LYS A 870 -23.94 17.58 -11.25
C LYS A 870 -23.10 16.56 -12.03
N PHE A 871 -23.77 15.61 -12.67
CA PHE A 871 -23.12 14.57 -13.45
C PHE A 871 -23.94 14.26 -14.70
N GLY A 872 -23.29 14.13 -15.87
CA GLY A 872 -23.98 13.79 -17.12
C GLY A 872 -23.04 13.80 -18.32
N PRO A 873 -23.59 13.74 -19.55
CA PRO A 873 -22.79 13.85 -20.77
C PRO A 873 -21.96 15.13 -20.83
N ILE A 874 -20.87 15.09 -21.58
CA ILE A 874 -19.99 16.27 -21.79
C ILE A 874 -20.82 17.47 -22.28
N GLY A 875 -20.67 18.61 -21.60
CA GLY A 875 -21.39 19.86 -21.89
C GLY A 875 -22.81 19.94 -21.31
N SER A 876 -23.28 18.92 -20.58
CA SER A 876 -24.65 18.88 -20.04
C SER A 876 -24.82 19.62 -18.72
N THR A 877 -23.75 19.87 -17.95
CA THR A 877 -23.87 20.33 -16.56
C THR A 877 -23.68 21.83 -16.37
N PHE A 878 -23.16 22.53 -17.40
CA PHE A 878 -22.94 23.98 -17.40
C PHE A 878 -23.15 24.60 -18.79
N ASN A 879 -23.34 25.91 -18.84
CA ASN A 879 -23.41 26.64 -20.10
C ASN A 879 -22.01 26.94 -20.63
N GLN A 880 -21.51 26.09 -21.52
CA GLN A 880 -20.13 26.15 -21.99
C GLN A 880 -19.77 27.47 -22.70
N GLY A 881 -20.73 28.12 -23.37
CA GLY A 881 -20.57 29.44 -23.99
C GLY A 881 -19.27 29.64 -24.79
N SER A 882 -18.85 30.89 -24.96
CA SER A 882 -17.49 31.20 -25.43
C SER A 882 -16.54 31.20 -24.22
N ALA A 883 -15.93 30.05 -23.92
CA ALA A 883 -14.98 29.95 -22.81
C ALA A 883 -13.80 30.93 -23.04
N GLN A 884 -13.56 31.83 -22.07
CA GLN A 884 -12.40 32.69 -22.13
C GLN A 884 -11.16 31.85 -21.86
N THR A 885 -10.23 31.84 -22.81
CA THR A 885 -8.89 31.31 -22.56
C THR A 885 -8.21 32.26 -21.59
N ALA A 886 -7.65 31.75 -20.49
CA ALA A 886 -6.78 32.54 -19.63
C ALA A 886 -5.48 32.84 -20.39
N THR A 887 -5.52 33.78 -21.32
CA THR A 887 -4.35 34.42 -21.90
C THR A 887 -3.91 35.54 -20.98
N SER A 888 -2.61 35.70 -20.81
CA SER A 888 -2.01 36.90 -20.22
C SER A 888 -2.36 38.10 -21.11
N GLY A 889 -3.48 38.75 -20.83
CA GLY A 889 -4.01 39.86 -21.61
C GLY A 889 -3.87 41.19 -20.89
N THR A 890 -2.79 41.93 -21.15
CA THR A 890 -2.82 43.39 -21.11
C THR A 890 -3.81 43.87 -22.16
N GLY A 891 -5.00 44.29 -21.73
CA GLY A 891 -6.00 44.89 -22.59
C GLY A 891 -5.62 46.32 -22.98
N SER A 892 -5.59 46.61 -24.27
CA SER A 892 -5.74 47.97 -24.81
C SER A 892 -6.66 47.89 -26.01
N GLY A 893 -7.88 48.41 -25.86
CA GLY A 893 -8.80 48.64 -26.98
C GLY A 893 -8.21 49.68 -27.94
N GLY A 894 -8.32 49.43 -29.24
CA GLY A 894 -8.06 50.45 -30.25
C GLY A 894 -9.24 51.41 -30.40
N PRO A 895 -8.98 52.58 -31.00
CA PRO A 895 -9.75 52.94 -32.17
C PRO A 895 -8.88 53.14 -33.43
N THR A 896 -9.61 53.13 -34.53
CA THR A 896 -9.34 53.03 -35.96
C THR A 896 -8.37 54.03 -36.63
N SER A 897 -7.75 53.53 -37.73
CA SER A 897 -7.11 54.22 -38.90
C SER A 897 -5.75 54.89 -38.64
N THR A 898 -4.70 54.84 -39.48
CA THR A 898 -4.57 54.78 -40.95
C THR A 898 -3.18 54.23 -41.35
N SER A 899 -3.03 53.81 -42.60
CA SER A 899 -1.81 53.28 -43.25
C SER A 899 -0.62 54.26 -43.36
N THR A 900 0.64 53.80 -43.25
CA THR A 900 1.74 53.92 -44.27
C THR A 900 3.14 53.52 -43.73
N GLY A 901 3.87 52.71 -44.51
CA GLY A 901 5.30 52.89 -44.88
C GLY A 901 6.46 52.88 -43.86
N SER A 902 7.22 51.78 -43.86
CA SER A 902 8.71 51.66 -43.92
C SER A 902 9.64 52.74 -43.33
N GLY A 903 10.57 52.31 -42.46
CA GLY A 903 11.90 52.94 -42.29
C GLY A 903 12.65 52.48 -41.03
N GLY A 904 13.73 51.70 -41.18
CA GLY A 904 14.55 51.19 -40.07
C GLY A 904 15.67 52.14 -39.61
N THR A 905 16.29 51.83 -38.46
CA THR A 905 17.69 52.18 -38.16
C THR A 905 18.26 51.28 -37.07
N SER A 906 19.45 50.76 -37.32
CA SER A 906 20.30 49.95 -36.46
C SER A 906 21.07 50.80 -35.45
N THR A 907 21.38 50.25 -34.27
CA THR A 907 22.61 50.60 -33.54
C THR A 907 23.22 49.33 -32.94
N GLY A 908 24.18 48.76 -33.67
CA GLY A 908 25.14 47.80 -33.13
C GLY A 908 26.28 48.55 -32.46
N GLY A 909 26.51 48.29 -31.17
CA GLY A 909 27.68 48.73 -30.43
C GLY A 909 27.92 47.74 -29.29
N THR A 910 29.18 47.49 -28.93
CA THR A 910 29.52 46.66 -27.76
C THR A 910 29.62 47.54 -26.52
N VAL A 911 29.16 47.05 -25.38
CA VAL A 911 29.16 47.74 -24.08
C VAL A 911 30.50 47.52 -23.39
N PRO A 912 31.23 48.59 -22.99
CA PRO A 912 32.53 48.46 -22.32
C PRO A 912 32.41 47.75 -20.96
N GLU A 913 33.52 47.24 -20.44
CA GLU A 913 33.59 46.71 -19.08
C GLU A 913 33.05 47.74 -18.08
N PHE A 914 32.17 47.30 -17.17
CA PHE A 914 31.35 48.10 -16.25
C PHE A 914 30.20 48.92 -16.87
N GLY A 915 29.95 48.84 -18.18
CA GLY A 915 28.79 49.46 -18.81
C GLY A 915 27.49 48.67 -18.60
N GLN A 916 26.34 49.36 -18.64
CA GLN A 916 25.03 48.70 -18.57
C GLN A 916 24.75 47.95 -19.88
N CYS A 917 24.37 46.68 -19.78
CA CYS A 917 24.12 45.78 -20.91
C CYS A 917 22.72 45.14 -20.88
N GLY A 918 21.87 45.56 -19.94
CA GLY A 918 20.53 44.99 -19.77
C GLY A 918 19.78 45.58 -18.57
N GLY A 919 18.52 45.17 -18.43
CA GLY A 919 17.59 45.65 -17.41
C GLY A 919 16.19 45.87 -17.97
N GLN A 920 15.15 45.78 -17.14
CA GLN A 920 13.80 46.16 -17.52
C GLN A 920 13.79 47.61 -18.06
N ASN A 921 13.27 47.78 -19.28
CA ASN A 921 13.22 49.03 -20.04
C ASN A 921 14.57 49.55 -20.59
N TYR A 922 15.65 48.76 -20.53
CA TYR A 922 16.92 49.13 -21.16
C TYR A 922 16.88 48.89 -22.68
N ASN A 923 17.01 49.97 -23.46
CA ASN A 923 16.97 49.95 -24.93
C ASN A 923 18.35 50.15 -25.59
N GLY A 924 19.42 50.14 -24.80
CA GLY A 924 20.80 50.27 -25.30
C GLY A 924 21.40 48.94 -25.75
N PRO A 925 22.66 48.94 -26.21
CA PRO A 925 23.31 47.72 -26.67
C PRO A 925 23.45 46.69 -25.54
N THR A 926 23.24 45.41 -25.86
CA THR A 926 23.23 44.32 -24.88
C THR A 926 24.48 43.44 -24.92
N GLN A 927 25.32 43.62 -25.94
CA GLN A 927 26.50 42.80 -26.16
C GLN A 927 27.72 43.44 -25.51
N CYS A 928 28.33 42.78 -24.53
CA CYS A 928 29.54 43.27 -23.86
C CYS A 928 30.80 43.18 -24.75
N VAL A 929 31.81 44.00 -24.48
CA VAL A 929 33.13 43.89 -25.11
C VAL A 929 33.77 42.53 -24.82
N SER A 930 34.55 42.03 -25.78
CA SER A 930 35.22 40.73 -25.69
C SER A 930 36.01 40.57 -24.37
N GLY A 931 35.79 39.46 -23.67
CA GLY A 931 36.37 39.19 -22.35
C GLY A 931 35.48 39.56 -21.16
N THR A 932 34.28 40.11 -21.37
CA THR A 932 33.30 40.41 -20.31
C THR A 932 31.92 39.86 -20.64
N ASN A 933 31.14 39.51 -19.61
CA ASN A 933 29.79 38.98 -19.73
C ASN A 933 28.77 39.94 -19.13
N CYS A 934 27.56 39.97 -19.70
CA CYS A 934 26.47 40.77 -19.16
C CYS A 934 25.87 40.08 -17.93
N VAL A 935 26.17 40.60 -16.74
CA VAL A 935 25.75 40.00 -15.46
C VAL A 935 24.60 40.80 -14.86
N GLN A 936 23.50 40.12 -14.54
CA GLN A 936 22.37 40.74 -13.87
C GLN A 936 22.72 41.06 -12.42
N LEU A 937 22.71 42.34 -12.05
CA LEU A 937 22.84 42.77 -10.66
C LEU A 937 21.47 42.92 -10.00
N ASN A 938 20.48 43.40 -10.74
CA ASN A 938 19.08 43.45 -10.32
C ASN A 938 18.15 43.53 -11.57
N PRO A 939 16.81 43.45 -11.40
CA PRO A 939 15.86 43.44 -12.52
C PRO A 939 15.95 44.63 -13.49
N PHE A 940 16.48 45.77 -13.07
CA PHE A 940 16.57 47.00 -13.86
C PHE A 940 17.99 47.30 -14.37
N PHE A 941 19.01 46.57 -13.90
CA PHE A 941 20.41 46.90 -14.19
C PHE A 941 21.30 45.66 -14.29
N PHE A 942 21.83 45.45 -15.50
CA PHE A 942 22.77 44.39 -15.84
C PHE A 942 24.05 45.06 -16.30
N GLN A 943 25.21 44.53 -15.92
CA GLN A 943 26.50 45.18 -16.14
C GLN A 943 27.52 44.22 -16.75
N CYS A 944 28.34 44.70 -17.69
CA CYS A 944 29.46 43.93 -18.23
C CYS A 944 30.56 43.75 -17.19
N LEU A 945 30.83 42.51 -16.76
CA LEU A 945 31.87 42.19 -15.79
C LEU A 945 32.78 41.08 -16.33
N ARG A 946 34.08 41.12 -15.97
CA ARG A 946 34.97 39.97 -16.16
C ARG A 946 34.55 38.85 -15.21
N GLN A 947 34.47 37.63 -15.74
CA GLN A 947 34.37 36.42 -14.92
C GLN A 947 35.74 36.02 -14.40
#